data_AF-A0A5C5ZIP2-F1
#
_entry.id   AF-A0A5C5ZIP2-F1
#
_cell.length_a   1.000
_cell.length_b   1.000
_cell.length_c   1.000
_cell.angle_alpha   90.00
_cell.angle_beta   90.00
_cell.angle_gamma   90.00
#
_symmetry.space_group_name_H-M   'P 1'
#
loop_
_entity.id
_entity.type
_entity.pdbx_description
1 polymer ?
#
loop_
_entity_poly.entity_id
_entity_poly.type
_entity_poly.pdbx_seq_one_letter_code
_entity_poly.pdbx_strand_id
1 'polypeptide(L)'
;MSRSKRNPRSNSWVTRRLVFRGQSHYVRRLRHRVSIKIRNFISAVLRKIAKQVDRIYTNRSLCRVGSTRRGLRLEALDGRQMLAGEVFTTLDVNRSGSPTALDALLIINSLPGTEYSEHLDVNRSGNVSALDALLVINQLGRGPLEIPEIELDGPELTNAIAIGFDYSGIDELPEITSTEMRIRVGEQLTTFQTGTTTHTVVDAPFTGDYQADLRLKSVFNFYYVYSGIAAGTIDRTPPTVSVDLAQLPNGTGLVHTPILYAPIEVIDNVDSPRTEYGVFRLETGSNNIQYHAFDAAGNETVFAMDITSTAEPQSEMVKQQVARNWSVFRTGAGVAGHTALPIDSIDAAGNIADALVSPAPIGFAFSADVQLISGFIQTTESERVESVARVGKLLESITNLQGANRLLVWQHFDPMTGSLNPQRSTADVFDNGVLLSNLVSGIGLMEASGFSNTPEGILLHQTANEILAKVRQGMANLVDSESSDKRLHHSIDENTGVRSTGVLDNFGDEARAAVVDLFVNGLIDSDSLPELRTRKYITQEGREIDVLGSGEGGAFQAFWSSQTFDDVDTAIGPLLTNTLIAHLDSAQLNGRQGFASASAIYDEMGYEYRGNIGVAGLSTNGNPLHGGIGSLYAVPSAMQFLPSAVQSFIGTVLTNNPGLQGPYGLFDAIDNGNIAPYHVGVDVLSYVTGLTGGNVVGGREYYKTRNHDQAIRDLYNSIVPSVNSAPAQWPQPTLDGALDGIDMLSASYAPGEFHDGGNLTIDSDALIRFEAGSEFGGWFGGRIDRVERAVNPTFLLRFRLANFNAGDSTARSVGIKLENEGQAISRTQVPVLSDNWVTVEIPLDNDVNVVIFEALPAGAVLEISQAVFLETALS
;
A
#
# COMPACT_ATOMS: atom_id res chain seq x y z
N MET A 1 42.57 21.93 -73.06
CA MET A 1 43.55 21.67 -74.16
C MET A 1 44.48 20.51 -73.75
N SER A 2 45.19 19.87 -74.68
CA SER A 2 46.28 18.84 -74.48
C SER A 2 46.02 17.70 -73.47
N ARG A 3 45.81 16.42 -73.84
CA ARG A 3 46.78 15.44 -74.45
C ARG A 3 48.14 15.44 -73.73
N SER A 4 48.64 14.35 -73.11
CA SER A 4 49.55 13.33 -73.72
C SER A 4 50.37 12.64 -72.60
N LYS A 5 50.86 11.37 -72.58
CA LYS A 5 50.65 10.09 -73.33
C LYS A 5 51.36 8.91 -72.59
N ARG A 6 50.83 7.68 -72.76
CA ARG A 6 51.53 6.35 -72.84
C ARG A 6 52.21 5.66 -71.62
N ASN A 7 51.68 4.45 -71.37
CA ASN A 7 52.29 3.17 -70.89
C ASN A 7 53.69 2.84 -71.53
N PRO A 8 54.54 1.92 -70.98
CA PRO A 8 54.25 0.46 -70.99
C PRO A 8 54.83 -0.41 -69.82
N ARG A 9 54.72 -1.74 -69.99
CA ARG A 9 54.91 -2.84 -69.03
C ARG A 9 56.37 -3.33 -68.84
N SER A 10 56.58 -4.05 -67.72
CA SER A 10 57.17 -5.42 -67.61
C SER A 10 58.49 -5.63 -66.83
N ASN A 11 58.50 -6.73 -66.05
CA ASN A 11 59.59 -7.67 -65.72
C ASN A 11 60.92 -7.20 -65.07
N SER A 12 61.69 -8.04 -64.34
CA SER A 12 61.43 -9.07 -63.29
C SER A 12 62.76 -9.71 -62.81
N TRP A 13 62.75 -10.38 -61.63
CA TRP A 13 63.79 -11.29 -61.07
C TRP A 13 65.14 -10.73 -60.52
N VAL A 14 65.59 -11.37 -59.42
CA VAL A 14 67.01 -11.64 -59.00
C VAL A 14 67.89 -10.44 -58.55
N THR A 15 68.59 -10.45 -57.40
CA THR A 15 68.54 -11.24 -56.14
C THR A 15 69.29 -10.49 -55.03
N ARG A 16 68.95 -10.72 -53.75
CA ARG A 16 69.93 -11.04 -52.69
C ARG A 16 69.27 -11.91 -51.61
N ARG A 17 69.98 -12.96 -51.17
CA ARG A 17 69.43 -14.08 -50.38
C ARG A 17 70.45 -14.52 -49.33
N LEU A 18 70.29 -14.11 -48.07
CA LEU A 18 71.12 -14.59 -46.96
C LEU A 18 70.33 -14.62 -45.63
N VAL A 19 70.51 -15.72 -44.89
CA VAL A 19 70.20 -15.95 -43.45
C VAL A 19 68.84 -15.49 -42.90
N PHE A 20 67.84 -16.40 -42.90
CA PHE A 20 66.85 -16.49 -41.80
C PHE A 20 66.28 -17.92 -41.66
N ARG A 21 67.15 -18.92 -41.45
CA ARG A 21 66.73 -20.32 -41.18
C ARG A 21 66.62 -20.70 -39.69
N GLY A 22 66.99 -19.81 -38.76
CA GLY A 22 67.02 -20.11 -37.32
C GLY A 22 65.66 -20.07 -36.59
N GLN A 23 64.82 -19.06 -36.85
CA GLN A 23 63.68 -18.75 -35.97
C GLN A 23 62.49 -19.73 -36.08
N SER A 24 62.30 -20.41 -37.21
CA SER A 24 61.17 -21.32 -37.44
C SER A 24 61.08 -22.45 -36.38
N HIS A 25 62.22 -23.03 -36.00
CA HIS A 25 62.26 -24.11 -35.00
C HIS A 25 61.95 -23.62 -33.57
N TYR A 26 62.26 -22.37 -33.23
CA TYR A 26 61.99 -21.83 -31.91
C TYR A 26 60.49 -21.62 -31.70
N VAL A 27 59.83 -20.93 -32.63
CA VAL A 27 58.36 -20.69 -32.60
C VAL A 27 57.59 -22.01 -32.59
N ARG A 28 58.03 -23.02 -33.37
CA ARG A 28 57.39 -24.34 -33.43
C ARG A 28 57.54 -25.13 -32.10
N ARG A 29 58.70 -25.03 -31.43
CA ARG A 29 58.90 -25.59 -30.08
C ARG A 29 58.06 -24.86 -29.02
N LEU A 30 57.92 -23.53 -29.12
CA LEU A 30 57.14 -22.73 -28.18
C LEU A 30 55.65 -23.07 -28.26
N ARG A 31 55.05 -23.06 -29.46
CA ARG A 31 53.65 -23.48 -29.69
C ARG A 31 53.38 -24.90 -29.19
N HIS A 32 54.31 -25.83 -29.37
CA HIS A 32 54.17 -27.21 -28.87
C HIS A 32 54.16 -27.28 -27.33
N ARG A 33 55.07 -26.55 -26.65
CA ARG A 33 55.10 -26.47 -25.18
C ARG A 33 53.84 -25.83 -24.59
N VAL A 34 53.29 -24.79 -25.24
CA VAL A 34 52.03 -24.16 -24.83
C VAL A 34 50.85 -25.13 -25.02
N SER A 35 50.75 -25.82 -26.16
CA SER A 35 49.70 -26.83 -26.41
C SER A 35 49.70 -27.98 -25.38
N ILE A 36 50.88 -28.39 -24.90
CA ILE A 36 51.01 -29.40 -23.84
C ILE A 36 50.53 -28.85 -22.49
N LYS A 37 50.93 -27.63 -22.11
CA LYS A 37 50.46 -27.01 -20.86
C LYS A 37 48.93 -26.85 -20.83
N ILE A 38 48.34 -26.38 -21.92
CA ILE A 38 46.88 -26.21 -22.05
C ILE A 38 46.16 -27.56 -21.94
N ARG A 39 46.62 -28.61 -22.65
CA ARG A 39 46.04 -29.96 -22.52
C ARG A 39 46.15 -30.51 -21.10
N ASN A 40 47.30 -30.37 -20.46
CA ASN A 40 47.50 -30.85 -19.08
C ASN A 40 46.59 -30.13 -18.09
N PHE A 41 46.33 -28.82 -18.29
CA PHE A 41 45.39 -28.03 -17.48
C PHE A 41 43.95 -28.51 -17.69
N ILE A 42 43.48 -28.63 -18.94
CA ILE A 42 42.13 -29.11 -19.27
C ILE A 42 41.92 -30.53 -18.70
N SER A 43 42.89 -31.44 -18.88
CA SER A 43 42.83 -32.78 -18.28
C SER A 43 42.95 -32.79 -16.74
N ALA A 44 43.42 -31.72 -16.10
CA ALA A 44 43.35 -31.59 -14.63
C ALA A 44 41.97 -31.11 -14.16
N VAL A 45 41.37 -30.13 -14.86
CA VAL A 45 40.01 -29.64 -14.59
C VAL A 45 38.98 -30.75 -14.78
N LEU A 46 39.00 -31.46 -15.91
CA LEU A 46 38.09 -32.58 -16.18
C LEU A 46 38.20 -33.71 -15.13
N ARG A 47 39.40 -33.96 -14.58
CA ARG A 47 39.59 -34.93 -13.50
C ARG A 47 39.11 -34.44 -12.12
N LYS A 48 39.01 -33.12 -11.89
CA LYS A 48 38.31 -32.58 -10.71
C LYS A 48 36.80 -32.76 -10.86
N ILE A 49 36.23 -32.34 -12.01
CA ILE A 49 34.80 -32.45 -12.31
C ILE A 49 34.34 -33.91 -12.21
N ALA A 50 35.06 -34.85 -12.84
CA ALA A 50 34.76 -36.28 -12.74
C ALA A 50 34.73 -36.79 -11.29
N LYS A 51 35.66 -36.35 -10.42
CA LYS A 51 35.65 -36.71 -8.99
C LYS A 51 34.53 -36.06 -8.19
N GLN A 52 34.01 -34.90 -8.61
CA GLN A 52 32.82 -34.30 -7.99
C GLN A 52 31.56 -35.07 -8.38
N VAL A 53 31.40 -35.40 -9.67
CA VAL A 53 30.28 -36.22 -10.17
C VAL A 53 30.27 -37.61 -9.51
N ASP A 54 31.42 -38.27 -9.44
CA ASP A 54 31.58 -39.59 -8.80
C ASP A 54 31.19 -39.57 -7.30
N ARG A 55 31.52 -38.49 -6.57
CA ARG A 55 31.05 -38.26 -5.18
C ARG A 55 29.53 -38.09 -5.08
N ILE A 56 28.91 -37.38 -6.01
CA ILE A 56 27.46 -37.18 -6.02
C ILE A 56 26.73 -38.51 -6.27
N TYR A 57 27.21 -39.33 -7.22
CA TYR A 57 26.62 -40.64 -7.51
C TYR A 57 26.87 -41.67 -6.40
N THR A 58 28.04 -41.71 -5.79
CA THR A 58 28.31 -42.61 -4.64
C THR A 58 27.47 -42.27 -3.43
N ASN A 59 27.29 -40.98 -3.09
CA ASN A 59 26.38 -40.59 -1.99
C ASN A 59 24.91 -40.98 -2.27
N ARG A 60 24.42 -40.90 -3.52
CA ARG A 60 23.07 -41.35 -3.88
C ARG A 60 22.87 -42.89 -3.84
N SER A 61 23.94 -43.67 -3.71
CA SER A 61 23.86 -45.14 -3.74
C SER A 61 23.58 -45.83 -2.38
N LEU A 62 23.56 -45.07 -1.27
CA LEU A 62 23.38 -45.63 0.09
C LEU A 62 21.91 -45.71 0.55
N CYS A 63 20.98 -45.02 -0.10
CA CYS A 63 19.55 -45.12 0.21
C CYS A 63 18.87 -46.23 -0.59
N ARG A 64 19.00 -47.48 -0.14
CA ARG A 64 18.12 -48.59 -0.56
C ARG A 64 17.51 -49.29 0.65
N VAL A 65 16.18 -49.46 0.60
CA VAL A 65 15.35 -49.96 1.70
C VAL A 65 15.73 -51.41 2.06
N GLY A 66 15.93 -51.66 3.36
CA GLY A 66 16.17 -52.98 3.94
C GLY A 66 15.46 -53.16 5.27
N SER A 67 14.23 -53.64 5.26
CA SER A 67 13.38 -53.77 6.45
C SER A 67 13.79 -54.94 7.35
N THR A 68 14.26 -54.67 8.57
CA THR A 68 14.28 -55.68 9.65
C THR A 68 14.09 -55.03 11.02
N ARG A 69 13.19 -55.59 11.83
CA ARG A 69 12.92 -55.11 13.20
C ARG A 69 14.10 -55.42 14.14
N ARG A 70 14.51 -54.44 14.93
CA ARG A 70 14.98 -54.60 16.33
C ARG A 70 14.76 -53.28 17.07
N GLY A 71 13.95 -53.31 18.12
CA GLY A 71 13.65 -52.11 18.91
C GLY A 71 14.73 -51.83 19.95
N LEU A 72 14.97 -50.55 20.21
CA LEU A 72 15.54 -50.07 21.46
C LEU A 72 14.39 -49.66 22.37
N ARG A 73 14.47 -49.99 23.66
CA ARG A 73 13.59 -49.41 24.67
C ARG A 73 14.03 -47.97 24.91
N LEU A 74 13.10 -47.04 24.78
CA LEU A 74 13.15 -45.77 25.49
C LEU A 74 12.13 -45.87 26.64
N GLU A 75 12.52 -45.37 27.80
CA GLU A 75 11.72 -45.46 29.02
C GLU A 75 10.70 -44.32 29.04
N ALA A 76 9.55 -44.55 29.69
CA ALA A 76 8.44 -43.60 29.67
C ALA A 76 8.76 -42.35 30.52
N LEU A 77 8.69 -41.18 29.89
CA LEU A 77 8.53 -39.90 30.57
C LEU A 77 7.04 -39.56 30.64
N ASP A 78 6.32 -40.30 31.48
CA ASP A 78 4.99 -39.89 31.92
C ASP A 78 5.12 -38.70 32.88
N GLY A 79 4.25 -37.70 32.70
CA GLY A 79 4.02 -36.63 33.67
C GLY A 79 4.82 -35.35 33.47
N ARG A 80 4.19 -34.38 32.80
CA ARG A 80 3.53 -33.28 33.55
C ARG A 80 2.34 -32.74 32.77
N GLN A 81 1.22 -32.60 33.47
CA GLN A 81 0.13 -31.73 33.05
C GLN A 81 0.58 -30.28 33.30
N MET A 82 0.32 -29.38 32.35
CA MET A 82 0.01 -27.99 32.67
C MET A 82 -1.30 -27.68 31.96
N LEU A 83 -2.39 -27.83 32.73
CA LEU A 83 -3.71 -27.33 32.35
C LEU A 83 -3.71 -25.80 32.50
N ALA A 84 -4.56 -25.12 31.73
CA ALA A 84 -4.94 -23.75 32.07
C ALA A 84 -5.63 -23.75 33.45
N GLY A 85 -5.29 -22.79 34.33
CA GLY A 85 -5.90 -22.74 35.67
C GLY A 85 -5.06 -22.18 36.83
N GLU A 86 -3.92 -21.53 36.61
CA GLU A 86 -3.32 -20.64 37.63
C GLU A 86 -3.01 -19.26 37.01
N VAL A 87 -3.46 -18.19 37.67
CA VAL A 87 -3.14 -16.81 37.31
C VAL A 87 -1.74 -16.48 37.84
N PHE A 88 -0.84 -16.03 36.96
CA PHE A 88 0.58 -15.79 37.28
C PHE A 88 0.81 -14.52 38.11
N THR A 89 0.42 -14.54 39.38
CA THR A 89 0.79 -13.52 40.38
C THR A 89 2.26 -13.59 40.83
N THR A 90 3.05 -14.52 40.28
CA THR A 90 4.43 -14.83 40.71
C THR A 90 5.54 -14.08 39.96
N LEU A 91 5.21 -13.24 38.97
CA LEU A 91 6.21 -12.51 38.17
C LEU A 91 6.62 -11.14 38.74
N ASP A 92 5.86 -10.61 39.71
CA ASP A 92 6.18 -9.40 40.48
C ASP A 92 6.86 -9.80 41.80
N VAL A 93 8.17 -10.04 41.73
CA VAL A 93 8.96 -10.53 42.88
C VAL A 93 9.20 -9.44 43.93
N ASN A 94 9.17 -8.16 43.51
CA ASN A 94 9.34 -7.00 44.39
C ASN A 94 8.04 -6.56 45.08
N ARG A 95 6.88 -7.03 44.58
CA ARG A 95 5.51 -6.75 45.09
C ARG A 95 5.04 -5.31 44.85
N SER A 96 5.39 -4.76 43.69
CA SER A 96 4.95 -3.43 43.23
C SER A 96 3.51 -3.37 42.70
N GLY A 97 2.89 -4.53 42.46
CA GLY A 97 1.58 -4.69 41.81
C GLY A 97 1.66 -5.04 40.32
N SER A 98 2.86 -5.11 39.73
CA SER A 98 3.09 -5.42 38.32
C SER A 98 4.53 -5.88 38.08
N PRO A 99 4.81 -6.84 37.16
CA PRO A 99 6.19 -7.15 36.78
C PRO A 99 6.89 -5.94 36.16
N THR A 100 8.07 -5.59 36.67
CA THR A 100 8.90 -4.46 36.21
C THR A 100 10.32 -4.90 35.87
N ALA A 101 11.12 -4.02 35.26
CA ALA A 101 12.54 -4.26 35.04
C ALA A 101 13.35 -4.46 36.34
N LEU A 102 12.83 -4.00 37.49
CA LEU A 102 13.45 -4.23 38.80
C LEU A 102 13.34 -5.70 39.23
N ASP A 103 12.24 -6.38 38.88
CA ASP A 103 12.00 -7.79 39.21
C ASP A 103 13.00 -8.71 38.52
N ALA A 104 13.19 -8.53 37.21
CA ALA A 104 14.23 -9.23 36.47
C ALA A 104 15.62 -8.97 37.06
N LEU A 105 15.90 -7.73 37.49
CA LEU A 105 17.19 -7.34 38.07
C LEU A 105 17.42 -7.97 39.46
N LEU A 106 16.38 -8.14 40.28
CA LEU A 106 16.47 -8.84 41.58
C LEU A 106 16.79 -10.33 41.39
N ILE A 107 16.15 -10.98 40.40
CA ILE A 107 16.46 -12.37 40.05
C ILE A 107 17.90 -12.47 39.52
N ILE A 108 18.32 -11.62 38.57
CA ILE A 108 19.70 -11.61 38.03
C ILE A 108 20.74 -11.41 39.14
N ASN A 109 20.51 -10.50 40.08
CA ASN A 109 21.43 -10.22 41.19
C ASN A 109 21.49 -11.32 42.25
N SER A 110 20.52 -12.25 42.28
CA SER A 110 20.51 -13.40 43.22
C SER A 110 21.09 -14.68 42.63
N LEU A 111 21.24 -14.80 41.30
CA LEU A 111 21.92 -15.93 40.64
C LEU A 111 23.33 -16.27 41.18
N PRO A 112 24.15 -15.33 41.70
CA PRO A 112 25.43 -15.66 42.33
C PRO A 112 25.33 -16.19 43.77
N GLY A 113 24.15 -16.17 44.38
CA GLY A 113 23.90 -16.50 45.78
C GLY A 113 23.52 -17.97 46.01
N THR A 114 23.87 -18.49 47.18
CA THR A 114 23.46 -19.85 47.63
C THR A 114 22.20 -19.85 48.50
N GLU A 115 21.64 -18.68 48.81
CA GLU A 115 20.42 -18.55 49.61
C GLU A 115 19.20 -18.55 48.68
N TYR A 116 18.55 -19.71 48.56
CA TYR A 116 17.28 -19.84 47.85
C TYR A 116 16.22 -18.95 48.48
N SER A 117 15.50 -18.19 47.65
CA SER A 117 14.31 -17.45 48.06
C SER A 117 13.14 -17.80 47.16
N GLU A 118 12.09 -18.35 47.76
CA GLU A 118 10.91 -18.89 47.07
C GLU A 118 10.17 -17.83 46.22
N HIS A 119 10.29 -16.56 46.57
CA HIS A 119 9.70 -15.44 45.82
C HIS A 119 10.50 -15.02 44.57
N LEU A 120 11.68 -15.61 44.32
CA LEU A 120 12.54 -15.33 43.15
C LEU A 120 12.57 -16.50 42.14
N ASP A 121 12.09 -17.68 42.52
CA ASP A 121 11.90 -18.86 41.66
C ASP A 121 10.50 -18.82 41.02
N VAL A 122 10.32 -17.87 40.09
CA VAL A 122 9.02 -17.58 39.45
C VAL A 122 8.49 -18.77 38.64
N ASN A 123 9.36 -19.71 38.24
CA ASN A 123 9.00 -20.96 37.57
C ASN A 123 8.73 -22.14 38.53
N ARG A 124 8.98 -21.99 39.84
CA ARG A 124 8.80 -23.00 40.90
C ARG A 124 9.60 -24.29 40.67
N SER A 125 10.85 -24.19 40.20
CA SER A 125 11.78 -25.32 40.02
C SER A 125 12.43 -25.84 41.31
N GLY A 126 12.31 -25.10 42.40
CA GLY A 126 13.06 -25.25 43.64
C GLY A 126 14.45 -24.58 43.61
N ASN A 127 14.77 -23.79 42.58
CA ASN A 127 16.06 -23.08 42.44
C ASN A 127 15.89 -21.76 41.66
N VAL A 128 16.39 -20.65 42.20
CA VAL A 128 16.44 -19.38 41.45
C VAL A 128 17.45 -19.51 40.30
N SER A 129 17.01 -19.29 39.07
CA SER A 129 17.79 -19.61 37.86
C SER A 129 17.72 -18.53 36.78
N ALA A 130 18.58 -18.63 35.76
CA ALA A 130 18.51 -17.73 34.61
C ALA A 130 17.20 -17.84 33.82
N LEU A 131 16.44 -18.94 33.96
CA LEU A 131 15.12 -19.11 33.37
C LEU A 131 14.08 -18.20 34.05
N ASP A 132 14.21 -17.98 35.36
CA ASP A 132 13.31 -17.10 36.13
C ASP A 132 13.42 -15.65 35.69
N ALA A 133 14.66 -15.17 35.54
CA ALA A 133 14.93 -13.84 34.99
C ALA A 133 14.39 -13.72 33.56
N LEU A 134 14.56 -14.76 32.73
CA LEU A 134 14.10 -14.77 31.35
C LEU A 134 12.56 -14.72 31.25
N LEU A 135 11.82 -15.36 32.16
CA LEU A 135 10.36 -15.30 32.19
C LEU A 135 9.85 -13.88 32.49
N VAL A 136 10.46 -13.19 33.46
CA VAL A 136 10.11 -11.78 33.74
C VAL A 136 10.49 -10.87 32.57
N ILE A 137 11.68 -11.04 31.96
CA ILE A 137 12.10 -10.27 30.78
C ILE A 137 11.15 -10.48 29.60
N ASN A 138 10.75 -11.73 29.33
CA ASN A 138 9.80 -12.05 28.27
C ASN A 138 8.41 -11.47 28.53
N GLN A 139 7.99 -11.33 29.80
CA GLN A 139 6.74 -10.67 30.16
C GLN A 139 6.83 -9.16 29.92
N LEU A 140 7.94 -8.51 30.26
CA LEU A 140 8.17 -7.08 30.00
C LEU A 140 8.18 -6.77 28.50
N GLY A 141 8.77 -7.65 27.69
CA GLY A 141 8.81 -7.53 26.23
C GLY A 141 7.45 -7.73 25.53
N ARG A 142 6.41 -8.18 26.24
CA ARG A 142 5.05 -8.40 25.71
C ARG A 142 4.08 -7.26 26.03
N GLY A 143 4.49 -6.27 26.81
CA GLY A 143 3.58 -5.26 27.36
C GLY A 143 2.66 -5.81 28.46
N PRO A 144 1.68 -5.01 28.93
CA PRO A 144 0.67 -5.48 29.87
C PRO A 144 -0.22 -6.53 29.19
N LEU A 145 -0.35 -7.71 29.80
CA LEU A 145 -1.35 -8.69 29.38
C LEU A 145 -2.75 -8.19 29.75
N GLU A 146 -3.63 -8.09 28.76
CA GLU A 146 -5.06 -8.18 29.01
C GLU A 146 -5.36 -9.57 29.57
N ILE A 147 -6.05 -9.62 30.72
CA ILE A 147 -6.48 -10.87 31.34
C ILE A 147 -7.86 -11.19 30.74
N PRO A 148 -8.00 -12.26 29.94
CA PRO A 148 -9.32 -12.65 29.44
C PRO A 148 -10.20 -13.10 30.61
N GLU A 149 -11.43 -12.62 30.64
CA GLU A 149 -12.42 -13.00 31.65
C GLU A 149 -12.83 -14.46 31.43
N ILE A 150 -12.68 -15.30 32.47
CA ILE A 150 -12.90 -16.75 32.36
C ILE A 150 -14.39 -17.05 32.58
N GLU A 151 -15.11 -17.19 31.48
CA GLU A 151 -16.48 -17.70 31.46
C GLU A 151 -16.50 -19.17 31.90
N LEU A 152 -17.07 -19.44 33.08
CA LEU A 152 -17.23 -20.79 33.63
C LEU A 152 -18.59 -21.38 33.24
N ASP A 153 -18.67 -21.88 32.01
CA ASP A 153 -19.90 -22.53 31.52
C ASP A 153 -20.02 -23.99 32.04
N GLY A 154 -21.09 -24.27 32.79
CA GLY A 154 -21.32 -25.56 33.41
C GLY A 154 -22.39 -25.53 34.52
N PRO A 155 -23.53 -26.24 34.38
CA PRO A 155 -24.58 -26.27 35.40
C PRO A 155 -24.23 -27.19 36.59
N GLU A 156 -24.96 -26.99 37.69
CA GLU A 156 -24.85 -27.69 38.98
C GLU A 156 -23.62 -27.37 39.86
N LEU A 157 -23.75 -26.36 40.74
CA LEU A 157 -23.56 -26.58 42.19
C LEU A 157 -24.19 -25.47 43.04
N THR A 158 -25.33 -25.76 43.66
CA THR A 158 -25.98 -24.88 44.63
C THR A 158 -25.34 -25.03 46.01
N ASN A 159 -24.79 -23.95 46.58
CA ASN A 159 -24.96 -23.46 47.96
C ASN A 159 -23.82 -22.52 48.38
N ALA A 160 -24.13 -21.54 49.22
CA ALA A 160 -23.18 -20.49 49.63
C ALA A 160 -22.25 -20.90 50.79
N ILE A 161 -21.01 -20.39 50.76
CA ILE A 161 -20.19 -20.14 51.96
C ILE A 161 -19.67 -18.71 51.86
N ALA A 162 -19.97 -17.89 52.87
CA ALA A 162 -19.39 -16.56 53.03
C ALA A 162 -18.13 -16.64 53.91
N ILE A 163 -17.05 -15.99 53.47
CA ILE A 163 -15.88 -15.70 54.31
C ILE A 163 -15.59 -14.20 54.16
N GLY A 164 -15.95 -13.43 55.18
CA GLY A 164 -15.55 -12.02 55.27
C GLY A 164 -14.22 -11.89 56.00
N PHE A 165 -13.44 -10.86 55.65
CA PHE A 165 -12.26 -10.45 56.42
C PHE A 165 -12.49 -9.05 56.99
N ASP A 166 -12.33 -8.96 58.31
CA ASP A 166 -12.44 -7.73 59.10
C ASP A 166 -11.07 -7.02 59.11
N TYR A 167 -11.08 -5.72 58.80
CA TYR A 167 -9.90 -4.84 58.85
C TYR A 167 -10.15 -3.62 59.76
N SER A 168 -10.77 -3.84 60.91
CA SER A 168 -10.88 -2.84 61.97
C SER A 168 -9.59 -2.71 62.80
N GLY A 169 -8.79 -1.70 62.47
CA GLY A 169 -7.77 -1.14 63.35
C GLY A 169 -6.31 -1.27 62.89
N ILE A 170 -5.74 -0.12 62.51
CA ILE A 170 -4.50 0.44 63.08
C ILE A 170 -4.50 1.93 62.74
N ASP A 171 -4.17 2.78 63.73
CA ASP A 171 -4.08 4.23 63.60
C ASP A 171 -2.67 4.69 63.13
N GLU A 172 -2.54 6.01 62.97
CA GLU A 172 -1.32 6.80 62.69
C GLU A 172 -0.91 7.01 61.21
N LEU A 173 -0.76 8.30 60.86
CA LEU A 173 -0.23 8.82 59.59
C LEU A 173 1.29 9.03 59.68
N PRO A 174 1.95 9.28 58.54
CA PRO A 174 2.55 10.61 58.42
C PRO A 174 2.24 11.31 57.09
N GLU A 175 2.25 12.64 57.13
CA GLU A 175 2.20 13.50 55.93
C GLU A 175 3.44 13.30 55.05
N ILE A 176 3.25 13.25 53.73
CA ILE A 176 4.30 13.58 52.77
C ILE A 176 3.79 14.73 51.90
N THR A 177 4.38 15.91 52.08
CA THR A 177 4.10 17.09 51.26
C THR A 177 4.73 16.95 49.88
N SER A 178 3.99 17.28 48.83
CA SER A 178 4.50 17.44 47.47
C SER A 178 4.23 18.87 46.97
N THR A 179 5.04 19.33 46.02
CA THR A 179 5.26 20.77 45.80
C THR A 179 4.42 21.32 44.64
N GLU A 180 3.61 22.37 44.89
CA GLU A 180 2.97 23.13 43.81
C GLU A 180 4.03 23.77 42.90
N MET A 181 4.02 23.42 41.61
CA MET A 181 4.64 24.21 40.55
C MET A 181 3.56 25.07 39.86
N ARG A 182 3.57 26.37 40.13
CA ARG A 182 2.64 27.32 39.48
C ARG A 182 3.23 27.86 38.18
N ILE A 183 2.62 27.54 37.04
CA ILE A 183 2.89 28.20 35.76
C ILE A 183 1.77 29.21 35.48
N ARG A 184 2.15 30.45 35.18
CA ARG A 184 1.24 31.55 34.84
C ARG A 184 1.24 31.73 33.32
N VAL A 185 0.11 31.48 32.66
CA VAL A 185 -0.09 31.85 31.25
C VAL A 185 -0.54 33.32 31.17
N GLY A 186 -0.05 34.04 30.17
CA GLY A 186 -0.24 35.48 30.01
C GLY A 186 -1.52 35.86 29.24
N GLU A 187 -1.89 37.13 29.35
CA GLU A 187 -3.04 37.74 28.71
C GLU A 187 -2.80 37.99 27.21
N GLN A 188 -3.81 37.76 26.37
CA GLN A 188 -4.16 38.74 25.33
C GLN A 188 -5.63 38.65 24.93
N LEU A 189 -6.30 39.80 24.84
CA LEU A 189 -7.66 39.92 24.31
C LEU A 189 -7.61 40.06 22.79
N THR A 190 -8.67 39.58 22.13
CA THR A 190 -9.14 40.18 20.86
C THR A 190 -10.67 40.14 20.87
N THR A 191 -11.30 41.27 20.53
CA THR A 191 -12.74 41.50 20.72
C THR A 191 -13.47 41.52 19.38
N PHE A 192 -14.58 40.77 19.27
CA PHE A 192 -15.62 40.99 18.26
C PHE A 192 -17.01 40.98 18.91
N GLN A 193 -17.96 41.71 18.31
CA GLN A 193 -19.18 42.16 18.99
C GLN A 193 -20.41 42.20 18.07
N THR A 194 -21.33 41.25 18.25
CA THR A 194 -22.76 41.30 17.85
C THR A 194 -23.51 40.17 18.59
N GLY A 195 -24.65 40.37 19.26
CA GLY A 195 -25.35 41.62 19.58
C GLY A 195 -26.58 41.37 20.49
N THR A 196 -26.98 42.40 21.25
CA THR A 196 -28.31 42.59 21.88
C THR A 196 -29.14 41.36 22.31
N THR A 197 -29.09 41.01 23.60
CA THR A 197 -30.21 41.19 24.57
C THR A 197 -29.67 41.03 26.00
N THR A 198 -30.14 41.85 26.94
CA THR A 198 -29.72 41.80 28.35
C THR A 198 -30.85 41.27 29.23
N HIS A 199 -30.60 40.19 29.96
CA HIS A 199 -31.42 39.78 31.11
C HIS A 199 -30.53 39.62 32.35
N THR A 200 -30.66 40.54 33.29
CA THR A 200 -30.02 40.46 34.60
C THR A 200 -30.95 39.71 35.57
N VAL A 201 -30.44 38.64 36.19
CA VAL A 201 -30.98 38.07 37.43
C VAL A 201 -29.86 38.08 38.46
N VAL A 202 -30.21 38.30 39.73
CA VAL A 202 -29.28 38.73 40.80
C VAL A 202 -28.70 37.55 41.56
N ASP A 203 -27.48 37.73 42.08
CA ASP A 203 -26.72 36.75 42.87
C ASP A 203 -27.50 36.16 44.07
N ALA A 204 -27.25 34.88 44.32
CA ALA A 204 -27.31 34.27 45.64
C ALA A 204 -26.06 33.39 45.82
N PRO A 205 -25.23 33.59 46.86
CA PRO A 205 -23.93 32.94 46.94
C PRO A 205 -24.03 31.50 47.45
N PHE A 206 -23.49 30.55 46.68
CA PHE A 206 -23.07 29.24 47.19
C PHE A 206 -21.56 29.10 47.01
N THR A 207 -20.84 29.09 48.13
CA THR A 207 -19.40 28.81 48.18
C THR A 207 -19.17 27.30 48.24
N GLY A 208 -18.56 26.72 47.21
CA GLY A 208 -18.24 25.31 47.16
C GLY A 208 -17.57 24.91 45.85
N ASP A 209 -16.25 25.05 45.79
CA ASP A 209 -15.46 24.54 44.68
C ASP A 209 -15.46 23.00 44.70
N TYR A 210 -16.23 22.39 43.80
CA TYR A 210 -16.18 20.96 43.51
C TYR A 210 -15.87 20.75 42.03
N GLN A 211 -14.63 20.34 41.72
CA GLN A 211 -14.35 19.68 40.44
C GLN A 211 -14.80 18.22 40.55
N ALA A 212 -15.78 17.85 39.73
CA ALA A 212 -16.11 16.44 39.49
C ALA A 212 -15.13 15.90 38.42
N ASP A 213 -14.16 15.13 38.87
CA ASP A 213 -13.13 14.51 38.02
C ASP A 213 -13.77 13.31 37.27
N LEU A 214 -14.05 13.45 35.97
CA LEU A 214 -14.76 12.42 35.19
C LEU A 214 -13.85 11.24 34.86
N ARG A 215 -13.68 10.33 35.82
CA ARG A 215 -12.79 9.16 35.72
C ARG A 215 -13.48 7.96 35.08
N LEU A 216 -13.50 7.95 33.75
CA LEU A 216 -13.70 6.72 32.99
C LEU A 216 -12.65 5.67 33.43
N LYS A 217 -13.12 4.51 33.88
CA LYS A 217 -12.27 3.36 34.21
C LYS A 217 -12.53 2.19 33.25
N SER A 218 -12.63 2.51 31.97
CA SER A 218 -12.75 1.58 30.84
C SER A 218 -11.39 1.32 30.19
N VAL A 219 -11.04 0.06 29.94
CA VAL A 219 -9.77 -0.33 29.30
C VAL A 219 -9.88 -0.27 27.77
N PHE A 220 -10.27 0.89 27.23
CA PHE A 220 -10.15 1.22 25.80
C PHE A 220 -9.99 2.74 25.64
N ASN A 221 -8.98 3.17 24.89
CA ASN A 221 -8.65 4.59 24.71
C ASN A 221 -9.39 5.20 23.51
N PHE A 222 -10.45 5.96 23.78
CA PHE A 222 -11.01 6.92 22.82
C PHE A 222 -11.13 8.31 23.47
N TYR A 223 -10.35 9.27 22.98
CA TYR A 223 -10.38 10.67 23.43
C TYR A 223 -11.13 11.55 22.43
N TYR A 224 -12.30 12.07 22.82
CA TYR A 224 -12.91 13.24 22.19
C TYR A 224 -13.35 14.23 23.27
N VAL A 225 -12.62 15.34 23.37
CA VAL A 225 -12.94 16.45 24.30
C VAL A 225 -13.73 17.51 23.56
N TYR A 226 -15.06 17.49 23.70
CA TYR A 226 -15.92 18.59 23.26
C TYR A 226 -16.07 19.63 24.38
N SER A 227 -15.25 20.69 24.33
CA SER A 227 -15.35 21.81 25.27
C SER A 227 -16.05 23.02 24.63
N GLY A 228 -17.32 23.27 24.98
CA GLY A 228 -17.94 24.59 24.77
C GLY A 228 -19.38 24.62 24.27
N ILE A 229 -20.34 24.33 25.15
CA ILE A 229 -21.71 24.85 25.03
C ILE A 229 -22.09 25.49 26.37
N ALA A 230 -22.68 26.69 26.34
CA ALA A 230 -23.13 27.41 27.53
C ALA A 230 -24.49 26.90 28.02
N ALA A 231 -24.78 27.08 29.31
CA ALA A 231 -25.94 26.49 29.98
C ALA A 231 -27.29 26.82 29.30
N GLY A 232 -27.95 25.80 28.76
CA GLY A 232 -29.30 25.87 28.21
C GLY A 232 -29.83 24.47 27.88
N THR A 233 -30.95 24.09 28.51
CA THR A 233 -31.84 22.93 28.25
C THR A 233 -31.19 21.62 27.77
N ILE A 234 -31.21 20.58 28.63
CA ILE A 234 -30.82 19.21 28.25
C ILE A 234 -31.74 18.70 27.14
N ASP A 235 -31.18 18.48 25.95
CA ASP A 235 -31.79 17.69 24.89
C ASP A 235 -31.70 16.18 25.21
N ARG A 236 -32.63 15.39 24.69
CA ARG A 236 -32.71 13.93 24.89
C ARG A 236 -32.34 13.16 23.62
N THR A 237 -31.37 13.66 22.85
CA THR A 237 -30.75 12.92 21.76
C THR A 237 -29.89 11.77 22.32
N PRO A 238 -30.06 10.52 21.87
CA PRO A 238 -29.23 9.40 22.31
C PRO A 238 -27.78 9.56 21.79
N PRO A 239 -26.77 9.05 22.52
CA PRO A 239 -25.38 9.16 22.10
C PRO A 239 -25.11 8.32 20.84
N THR A 240 -24.47 8.91 19.84
CA THR A 240 -23.98 8.19 18.66
C THR A 240 -22.80 7.30 19.05
N VAL A 241 -22.98 5.98 18.95
CA VAL A 241 -21.91 4.99 19.19
C VAL A 241 -21.47 4.43 17.84
N SER A 242 -20.18 4.57 17.51
CA SER A 242 -19.57 3.89 16.36
C SER A 242 -18.97 2.57 16.81
N VAL A 243 -19.26 1.48 16.08
CA VAL A 243 -18.75 0.13 16.34
C VAL A 243 -18.11 -0.42 15.08
N ASP A 244 -16.85 -0.84 15.15
CA ASP A 244 -16.19 -1.56 14.06
C ASP A 244 -16.63 -3.03 14.08
N LEU A 245 -17.41 -3.44 13.08
CA LEU A 245 -17.91 -4.81 12.94
C LEU A 245 -16.87 -5.78 12.35
N ALA A 246 -15.72 -5.29 11.88
CA ALA A 246 -14.71 -6.11 11.18
C ALA A 246 -13.97 -7.12 12.09
N GLN A 247 -14.14 -7.04 13.43
CA GLN A 247 -13.45 -7.91 14.39
C GLN A 247 -14.31 -9.09 14.92
N LEU A 248 -15.55 -9.26 14.46
CA LEU A 248 -16.40 -10.36 14.90
C LEU A 248 -16.03 -11.70 14.20
N PRO A 249 -15.70 -12.77 14.93
CA PRO A 249 -15.27 -14.04 14.33
C PRO A 249 -16.46 -14.84 13.77
N ASN A 250 -16.67 -14.77 12.46
CA ASN A 250 -17.67 -15.57 11.74
C ASN A 250 -17.24 -17.06 11.67
N GLY A 251 -17.55 -17.83 12.72
CA GLY A 251 -17.12 -19.22 12.90
C GLY A 251 -18.25 -20.23 13.14
N THR A 252 -18.67 -20.93 12.09
CA THR A 252 -19.40 -22.23 12.10
C THR A 252 -20.79 -22.32 12.77
N GLY A 253 -21.84 -22.30 11.94
CA GLY A 253 -22.84 -23.38 11.92
C GLY A 253 -23.89 -23.50 13.04
N LEU A 254 -23.81 -22.72 14.12
CA LEU A 254 -24.84 -22.64 15.16
C LEU A 254 -25.29 -21.19 15.33
N VAL A 255 -26.61 -20.97 15.44
CA VAL A 255 -27.19 -19.63 15.61
C VAL A 255 -27.07 -19.20 17.07
N HIS A 256 -25.88 -18.73 17.43
CA HIS A 256 -25.65 -17.92 18.62
C HIS A 256 -25.54 -16.47 18.17
N THR A 257 -26.55 -15.66 18.52
CA THR A 257 -26.48 -14.20 18.38
C THR A 257 -25.28 -13.70 19.20
N PRO A 258 -24.35 -12.91 18.63
CA PRO A 258 -23.28 -12.31 19.43
C PRO A 258 -23.91 -11.34 20.44
N ILE A 259 -23.68 -11.58 21.72
CA ILE A 259 -24.13 -10.72 22.81
C ILE A 259 -22.91 -9.98 23.35
N LEU A 260 -22.90 -8.65 23.21
CA LEU A 260 -21.88 -7.81 23.82
C LEU A 260 -22.38 -7.30 25.18
N TYR A 261 -21.71 -7.73 26.24
CA TYR A 261 -21.92 -7.23 27.59
C TYR A 261 -21.00 -6.03 27.85
N ALA A 262 -21.56 -4.91 28.28
CA ALA A 262 -20.80 -3.72 28.65
C ALA A 262 -21.39 -3.10 29.93
N PRO A 263 -20.66 -3.04 31.05
CA PRO A 263 -21.10 -2.32 32.24
C PRO A 263 -20.99 -0.81 31.99
N ILE A 264 -22.08 -0.08 32.18
CA ILE A 264 -22.14 1.38 32.03
C ILE A 264 -22.61 1.99 33.35
N GLU A 265 -21.79 2.83 33.96
CA GLU A 265 -22.15 3.54 35.19
C GLU A 265 -22.93 4.83 34.84
N VAL A 266 -24.25 4.79 35.01
CA VAL A 266 -25.13 5.94 34.76
C VAL A 266 -25.20 6.81 36.01
N ILE A 267 -24.38 7.86 36.03
CA ILE A 267 -24.40 8.88 37.09
C ILE A 267 -25.54 9.86 36.82
N ASP A 268 -26.77 9.48 37.18
CA ASP A 268 -27.90 10.41 37.26
C ASP A 268 -27.79 11.27 38.53
N ASN A 269 -28.29 12.50 38.47
CA ASN A 269 -27.93 13.59 39.38
C ASN A 269 -28.78 13.59 40.68
N VAL A 270 -29.07 12.41 41.23
CA VAL A 270 -30.02 12.17 42.33
C VAL A 270 -29.52 11.12 43.32
N ASP A 271 -28.67 11.53 44.26
CA ASP A 271 -28.33 10.91 45.57
C ASP A 271 -27.94 9.41 45.65
N SER A 272 -27.90 8.64 44.56
CA SER A 272 -27.39 7.26 44.53
C SER A 272 -27.00 6.84 43.10
N PRO A 273 -25.73 6.48 42.83
CA PRO A 273 -25.35 5.93 41.53
C PRO A 273 -26.08 4.59 41.29
N ARG A 274 -26.58 4.39 40.07
CA ARG A 274 -27.21 3.14 39.66
C ARG A 274 -26.31 2.38 38.70
N THR A 275 -25.93 1.17 39.08
CA THR A 275 -25.33 0.21 38.17
C THR A 275 -26.45 -0.42 37.35
N GLU A 276 -26.61 0.04 36.11
CA GLU A 276 -27.52 -0.58 35.14
C GLU A 276 -26.70 -1.53 34.26
N TYR A 277 -27.27 -2.70 33.96
CA TYR A 277 -26.59 -3.70 33.12
C TYR A 277 -27.10 -3.57 31.68
N GLY A 278 -26.18 -3.24 30.78
CA GLY A 278 -26.46 -3.06 29.35
C GLY A 278 -26.11 -4.31 28.55
N VAL A 279 -27.03 -4.72 27.67
CA VAL A 279 -26.86 -5.86 26.76
C VAL A 279 -27.20 -5.44 25.33
N PHE A 280 -26.23 -5.50 24.42
CA PHE A 280 -26.50 -5.27 23.00
C PHE A 280 -26.91 -6.57 22.32
N ARG A 281 -27.95 -6.51 21.48
CA ARG A 281 -28.37 -7.60 20.59
C ARG A 281 -28.49 -7.08 19.15
N LEU A 282 -27.97 -7.85 18.20
CA LEU A 282 -28.45 -7.78 16.81
C LEU A 282 -29.70 -8.65 16.69
N GLU A 283 -30.77 -8.11 16.12
CA GLU A 283 -31.89 -8.92 15.65
C GLU A 283 -31.51 -9.63 14.33
N THR A 284 -31.84 -10.92 14.23
CA THR A 284 -31.46 -11.73 13.07
C THR A 284 -32.32 -11.36 11.86
N GLY A 285 -31.83 -10.46 11.01
CA GLY A 285 -32.50 -10.00 9.80
C GLY A 285 -33.01 -8.55 9.82
N SER A 286 -32.52 -7.71 10.74
CA SER A 286 -32.71 -6.25 10.67
C SER A 286 -31.37 -5.51 10.88
N ASN A 287 -31.25 -4.30 10.31
CA ASN A 287 -30.08 -3.43 10.49
C ASN A 287 -30.15 -2.62 11.80
N ASN A 288 -30.82 -3.16 12.82
CA ASN A 288 -31.12 -2.46 14.06
C ASN A 288 -30.45 -3.20 15.22
N ILE A 289 -29.54 -2.51 15.91
CA ILE A 289 -29.06 -2.95 17.21
C ILE A 289 -30.08 -2.53 18.26
N GLN A 290 -30.54 -3.48 19.07
CA GLN A 290 -31.31 -3.19 20.27
C GLN A 290 -30.35 -3.17 21.46
N TYR A 291 -30.31 -2.04 22.15
CA TYR A 291 -29.67 -1.92 23.46
C TYR A 291 -30.73 -2.20 24.54
N HIS A 292 -30.54 -3.27 25.30
CA HIS A 292 -31.41 -3.68 26.39
C HIS A 292 -30.76 -3.25 27.71
N ALA A 293 -31.30 -2.21 28.33
CA ALA A 293 -30.90 -1.79 29.68
C ALA A 293 -31.77 -2.50 30.72
N PHE A 294 -31.15 -3.06 31.76
CA PHE A 294 -31.84 -3.69 32.88
C PHE A 294 -31.63 -2.89 34.16
N ASP A 295 -32.74 -2.47 34.78
CA ASP A 295 -32.69 -1.80 36.09
C ASP A 295 -32.35 -2.80 37.23
N ALA A 296 -32.07 -2.27 38.42
CA ALA A 296 -31.73 -3.08 39.60
C ALA A 296 -32.87 -3.98 40.12
N ALA A 297 -34.06 -3.94 39.53
CA ALA A 297 -35.19 -4.85 39.79
C ALA A 297 -35.42 -5.84 38.63
N GLY A 298 -34.63 -5.77 37.56
CA GLY A 298 -34.72 -6.64 36.38
C GLY A 298 -35.71 -6.16 35.31
N ASN A 299 -36.18 -4.92 35.37
CA ASN A 299 -37.05 -4.37 34.32
C ASN A 299 -36.23 -4.01 33.08
N GLU A 300 -36.64 -4.55 31.92
CA GLU A 300 -35.99 -4.32 30.62
C GLU A 300 -36.51 -3.02 29.98
N THR A 301 -35.60 -2.15 29.55
CA THR A 301 -35.89 -1.00 28.67
C THR A 301 -35.11 -1.17 27.38
N VAL A 302 -35.84 -1.27 26.26
CA VAL A 302 -35.26 -1.50 24.93
C VAL A 302 -35.13 -0.18 24.18
N PHE A 303 -33.91 0.11 23.73
CA PHE A 303 -33.59 1.25 22.88
C PHE A 303 -33.19 0.72 21.50
N ALA A 304 -33.96 1.08 20.46
CA ALA A 304 -33.59 0.79 19.09
C ALA A 304 -32.54 1.81 18.61
N MET A 305 -31.42 1.33 18.09
CA MET A 305 -30.45 2.11 17.33
C MET A 305 -30.57 1.70 15.86
N ASP A 306 -31.03 2.61 15.01
CA ASP A 306 -30.98 2.45 13.56
C ASP A 306 -29.52 2.54 13.12
N ILE A 307 -28.94 1.45 12.58
CA ILE A 307 -27.62 1.53 11.96
C ILE A 307 -27.78 2.18 10.58
N THR A 308 -27.52 3.48 10.51
CA THR A 308 -27.24 4.13 9.22
C THR A 308 -25.86 3.68 8.74
N SER A 309 -25.79 2.49 8.15
CA SER A 309 -24.62 1.98 7.44
C SER A 309 -24.46 2.74 6.13
N THR A 310 -24.01 3.98 6.20
CA THR A 310 -23.47 4.68 5.04
C THR A 310 -22.31 3.87 4.51
N ALA A 311 -22.43 3.34 3.29
CA ALA A 311 -21.30 2.71 2.61
C ALA A 311 -20.12 3.67 2.63
N GLU A 312 -18.94 3.23 3.10
CA GLU A 312 -17.78 4.11 3.18
C GLU A 312 -17.50 4.70 1.79
N PRO A 313 -17.37 6.04 1.66
CA PRO A 313 -16.95 6.64 0.40
C PRO A 313 -15.66 5.97 -0.10
N GLN A 314 -15.56 5.73 -1.40
CA GLN A 314 -14.42 5.00 -1.98
C GLN A 314 -13.06 5.66 -1.66
N SER A 315 -13.06 6.96 -1.38
CA SER A 315 -11.92 7.73 -0.88
C SER A 315 -11.48 7.34 0.55
N GLU A 316 -12.40 6.95 1.43
CA GLU A 316 -12.09 6.53 2.80
C GLU A 316 -11.48 5.13 2.84
N MET A 317 -12.01 4.19 2.03
CA MET A 317 -11.37 2.88 1.81
C MET A 317 -9.91 3.05 1.39
N VAL A 318 -9.63 3.96 0.43
CA VAL A 318 -8.25 4.23 -0.02
C VAL A 318 -7.38 4.78 1.12
N LYS A 319 -7.87 5.73 1.93
CA LYS A 319 -7.13 6.24 3.10
C LYS A 319 -6.83 5.14 4.11
N GLN A 320 -7.82 4.33 4.46
CA GLN A 320 -7.64 3.22 5.41
C GLN A 320 -6.65 2.18 4.88
N GLN A 321 -6.74 1.81 3.59
CA GLN A 321 -5.81 0.88 2.98
C GLN A 321 -4.38 1.45 2.97
N VAL A 322 -4.19 2.73 2.63
CA VAL A 322 -2.88 3.40 2.74
C VAL A 322 -2.38 3.39 4.18
N ALA A 323 -3.18 3.82 5.16
CA ALA A 323 -2.77 3.92 6.55
C ALA A 323 -2.38 2.56 7.17
N ARG A 324 -3.22 1.52 6.97
CA ARG A 324 -2.96 0.16 7.47
C ARG A 324 -1.64 -0.38 6.90
N ASN A 325 -1.51 -0.44 5.58
CA ASN A 325 -0.35 -1.02 4.89
C ASN A 325 0.96 -0.26 5.14
N TRP A 326 0.90 1.07 5.20
CA TRP A 326 2.10 1.90 5.31
C TRP A 326 2.69 1.96 6.72
N SER A 327 1.86 1.94 7.76
CA SER A 327 2.28 2.10 9.17
C SER A 327 3.46 1.18 9.55
N VAL A 328 3.36 -0.07 9.15
CA VAL A 328 4.30 -1.19 9.34
C VAL A 328 5.69 -0.88 8.82
N PHE A 329 5.75 -0.36 7.60
CA PHE A 329 6.97 -0.01 6.89
C PHE A 329 7.38 1.45 7.14
N ARG A 330 6.70 2.17 8.03
CA ARG A 330 7.07 3.50 8.51
C ARG A 330 7.74 3.46 9.88
N THR A 331 7.14 2.75 10.85
CA THR A 331 7.57 2.70 12.26
C THR A 331 7.54 1.30 12.88
N GLY A 332 6.97 0.30 12.21
CA GLY A 332 6.77 -1.05 12.73
C GLY A 332 7.88 -2.04 12.41
N ALA A 333 7.56 -3.33 12.52
CA ALA A 333 8.48 -4.45 12.32
C ALA A 333 9.09 -4.54 10.90
N GLY A 334 8.44 -3.93 9.90
CA GLY A 334 8.92 -3.87 8.53
C GLY A 334 10.09 -2.89 8.30
N VAL A 335 10.73 -2.36 9.35
CA VAL A 335 11.77 -1.33 9.24
C VAL A 335 13.03 -1.71 10.02
N ALA A 336 14.19 -1.64 9.35
CA ALA A 336 15.51 -1.69 9.99
C ALA A 336 15.70 -0.43 10.87
N GLY A 337 15.38 -0.52 12.16
CA GLY A 337 15.21 0.63 13.07
C GLY A 337 16.40 1.61 13.14
N HIS A 338 17.63 1.16 12.89
CA HIS A 338 18.81 2.02 12.86
C HIS A 338 19.04 2.79 11.54
N THR A 339 18.46 2.35 10.42
CA THR A 339 18.68 2.91 9.06
C THR A 339 17.41 3.39 8.37
N ALA A 340 16.23 3.09 8.93
CA ALA A 340 14.91 3.38 8.36
C ALA A 340 14.61 2.70 7.00
N LEU A 341 15.48 1.80 6.55
CA LEU A 341 15.29 0.99 5.35
C LEU A 341 14.17 -0.04 5.61
N PRO A 342 13.26 -0.25 4.65
CA PRO A 342 12.27 -1.32 4.73
C PRO A 342 12.94 -2.71 4.66
N ILE A 343 12.41 -3.66 5.42
CA ILE A 343 12.76 -5.09 5.39
C ILE A 343 12.04 -5.76 4.21
N ASP A 344 12.69 -6.75 3.59
CA ASP A 344 12.18 -7.43 2.39
C ASP A 344 10.92 -8.26 2.65
N SER A 345 10.82 -8.97 3.79
CA SER A 345 9.54 -9.53 4.26
C SER A 345 9.45 -9.77 5.77
N ILE A 346 8.22 -9.68 6.30
CA ILE A 346 7.86 -10.09 7.67
C ILE A 346 6.71 -11.12 7.63
N ASP A 347 6.60 -11.95 8.66
CA ASP A 347 5.48 -12.90 8.82
C ASP A 347 4.25 -12.26 9.50
N ALA A 348 3.14 -13.00 9.55
CA ALA A 348 1.89 -12.61 10.21
C ALA A 348 2.02 -12.30 11.72
N ALA A 349 3.12 -12.66 12.37
CA ALA A 349 3.40 -12.36 13.78
C ALA A 349 4.43 -11.23 13.94
N GLY A 350 4.85 -10.59 12.84
CA GLY A 350 5.78 -9.46 12.83
C GLY A 350 7.25 -9.88 12.97
N ASN A 351 7.57 -11.17 12.86
CA ASN A 351 8.96 -11.61 12.78
C ASN A 351 9.51 -11.30 11.39
N ILE A 352 10.80 -10.96 11.33
CA ILE A 352 11.52 -10.82 10.06
C ILE A 352 11.59 -12.20 9.39
N ALA A 353 10.93 -12.35 8.25
CA ALA A 353 10.79 -13.61 7.53
C ALA A 353 11.96 -13.84 6.57
N ASP A 354 12.33 -12.82 5.80
CA ASP A 354 13.66 -12.73 5.20
C ASP A 354 14.38 -11.46 5.69
N ALA A 355 15.58 -11.66 6.23
CA ALA A 355 16.40 -10.62 6.83
C ALA A 355 17.22 -9.90 5.74
N LEU A 356 16.51 -9.37 4.76
CA LEU A 356 17.05 -8.68 3.60
C LEU A 356 16.54 -7.24 3.52
N VAL A 357 17.28 -6.43 2.78
CA VAL A 357 16.91 -5.09 2.35
C VAL A 357 17.36 -4.96 0.88
N SER A 358 16.39 -4.74 -0.01
CA SER A 358 16.60 -4.65 -1.47
C SER A 358 16.31 -3.23 -2.00
N PRO A 359 16.82 -2.84 -3.20
CA PRO A 359 16.67 -1.49 -3.72
C PRO A 359 15.22 -1.07 -4.07
N ALA A 360 14.35 -2.00 -4.49
CA ALA A 360 12.99 -1.68 -4.90
C ALA A 360 12.08 -1.23 -3.72
N PRO A 361 12.00 -1.94 -2.57
CA PRO A 361 11.36 -1.46 -1.35
C PRO A 361 11.85 -0.08 -0.91
N ILE A 362 13.18 0.14 -0.93
CA ILE A 362 13.78 1.44 -0.58
C ILE A 362 13.21 2.57 -1.45
N GLY A 363 13.06 2.31 -2.76
CA GLY A 363 12.43 3.24 -3.70
C GLY A 363 11.00 3.57 -3.31
N PHE A 364 10.13 2.56 -3.22
CA PHE A 364 8.73 2.78 -2.87
C PHE A 364 8.57 3.47 -1.51
N ALA A 365 9.36 3.08 -0.49
CA ALA A 365 9.39 3.74 0.82
C ALA A 365 9.72 5.24 0.73
N PHE A 366 10.80 5.61 0.03
CA PHE A 366 11.15 7.02 -0.18
C PHE A 366 9.98 7.79 -0.79
N SER A 367 9.32 7.21 -1.80
CA SER A 367 8.23 7.88 -2.49
C SER A 367 6.97 8.03 -1.60
N ALA A 368 6.63 7.03 -0.78
CA ALA A 368 5.49 7.08 0.13
C ALA A 368 5.68 8.06 1.31
N ASP A 369 6.89 8.12 1.91
CA ASP A 369 7.20 9.19 2.89
C ASP A 369 7.07 10.57 2.24
N VAL A 370 7.55 10.73 0.99
CA VAL A 370 7.45 12.00 0.27
C VAL A 370 6.01 12.37 -0.11
N GLN A 371 5.14 11.40 -0.39
CA GLN A 371 3.71 11.64 -0.60
C GLN A 371 3.01 12.19 0.65
N LEU A 372 3.38 11.70 1.84
CA LEU A 372 2.94 12.26 3.13
C LEU A 372 3.44 13.70 3.34
N ILE A 373 4.74 13.92 3.15
CA ILE A 373 5.36 15.24 3.26
C ILE A 373 4.71 16.26 2.31
N SER A 374 4.32 15.79 1.11
CA SER A 374 3.68 16.58 0.07
C SER A 374 2.15 16.74 0.23
N GLY A 375 1.54 16.13 1.25
CA GLY A 375 0.10 16.21 1.51
C GLY A 375 -0.80 15.39 0.57
N PHE A 376 -0.23 14.46 -0.20
CA PHE A 376 -0.99 13.53 -1.06
C PHE A 376 -1.66 12.40 -0.25
N ILE A 377 -1.11 12.09 0.92
CA ILE A 377 -1.73 11.22 1.93
C ILE A 377 -2.16 12.13 3.10
N GLN A 378 -3.40 11.98 3.56
CA GLN A 378 -3.93 12.76 4.69
C GLN A 378 -3.38 12.21 6.02
N THR A 379 -2.60 13.03 6.74
CA THR A 379 -2.06 12.68 8.08
C THR A 379 -1.93 13.89 9.00
N THR A 380 -1.65 13.63 10.27
CA THR A 380 -1.31 14.64 11.27
C THR A 380 0.03 15.34 11.01
N GLU A 381 0.22 16.50 11.64
CA GLU A 381 1.50 17.21 11.68
C GLU A 381 2.65 16.33 12.20
N SER A 382 2.39 15.52 13.23
CA SER A 382 3.40 14.65 13.85
C SER A 382 3.92 13.60 12.86
N GLU A 383 3.02 12.97 12.11
CA GLU A 383 3.38 11.97 11.09
C GLU A 383 4.11 12.60 9.91
N ARG A 384 3.78 13.85 9.55
CA ARG A 384 4.52 14.60 8.52
C ARG A 384 5.95 14.90 8.99
N VAL A 385 6.13 15.38 10.22
CA VAL A 385 7.46 15.64 10.82
C VAL A 385 8.29 14.37 10.94
N GLU A 386 7.66 13.26 11.36
CA GLU A 386 8.29 11.94 11.41
C GLU A 386 8.73 11.47 10.01
N SER A 387 7.90 11.67 8.99
CA SER A 387 8.23 11.33 7.59
C SER A 387 9.40 12.18 7.07
N VAL A 388 9.47 13.48 7.37
CA VAL A 388 10.62 14.35 7.04
C VAL A 388 11.92 13.81 7.66
N ALA A 389 11.90 13.48 8.95
CA ALA A 389 13.05 12.91 9.65
C ALA A 389 13.45 11.54 9.07
N ARG A 390 12.47 10.72 8.71
CA ARG A 390 12.67 9.41 8.09
C ARG A 390 13.31 9.51 6.70
N VAL A 391 12.83 10.39 5.82
CA VAL A 391 13.44 10.61 4.49
C VAL A 391 14.90 11.02 4.61
N GLY A 392 15.26 11.89 5.55
CA GLY A 392 16.66 12.25 5.81
C GLY A 392 17.53 11.03 6.12
N LYS A 393 17.08 10.20 7.06
CA LYS A 393 17.76 8.96 7.48
C LYS A 393 17.80 7.87 6.40
N LEU A 394 16.78 7.81 5.55
CA LEU A 394 16.71 6.90 4.41
C LEU A 394 17.71 7.31 3.32
N LEU A 395 17.77 8.60 2.98
CA LEU A 395 18.74 9.14 2.00
C LEU A 395 20.19 9.07 2.51
N GLU A 396 20.43 9.27 3.81
CA GLU A 396 21.72 9.00 4.45
C GLU A 396 22.10 7.51 4.29
N SER A 397 21.20 6.59 4.60
CA SER A 397 21.44 5.15 4.49
C SER A 397 21.70 4.72 3.04
N ILE A 398 20.93 5.23 2.06
CA ILE A 398 21.20 5.01 0.63
C ILE A 398 22.59 5.52 0.25
N THR A 399 22.96 6.71 0.68
CA THR A 399 24.29 7.31 0.40
C THR A 399 25.43 6.46 0.96
N ASN A 400 25.23 5.85 2.12
CA ASN A 400 26.21 4.97 2.77
C ASN A 400 26.29 3.56 2.16
N LEU A 401 25.25 3.11 1.45
CA LEU A 401 25.17 1.78 0.82
C LEU A 401 25.56 1.73 -0.67
N GLN A 402 25.76 2.88 -1.32
CA GLN A 402 26.12 2.93 -2.75
C GLN A 402 27.49 2.31 -3.02
N GLY A 403 27.54 1.33 -3.94
CA GLY A 403 28.75 0.65 -4.36
C GLY A 403 29.71 1.52 -5.19
N ALA A 404 30.84 0.95 -5.62
CA ALA A 404 31.86 1.68 -6.39
C ALA A 404 31.39 2.11 -7.79
N ASN A 405 30.46 1.36 -8.39
CA ASN A 405 29.75 1.66 -9.63
C ASN A 405 28.40 2.36 -9.36
N ARG A 406 28.09 2.65 -8.09
CA ARG A 406 27.03 3.53 -7.57
C ARG A 406 25.60 2.97 -7.53
N LEU A 407 25.40 1.70 -7.84
CA LEU A 407 24.15 1.03 -7.58
C LEU A 407 24.11 0.49 -6.15
N LEU A 408 22.92 0.07 -5.70
CA LEU A 408 22.73 -0.65 -4.44
C LEU A 408 22.69 -2.16 -4.73
N VAL A 409 23.40 -2.92 -3.91
CA VAL A 409 23.24 -4.37 -3.81
C VAL A 409 22.29 -4.71 -2.67
N TRP A 410 21.66 -5.87 -2.75
CA TRP A 410 20.87 -6.43 -1.66
C TRP A 410 21.73 -6.62 -0.41
N GLN A 411 21.22 -6.19 0.75
CA GLN A 411 21.89 -6.33 2.04
C GLN A 411 21.19 -7.40 2.87
N HIS A 412 21.94 -8.27 3.53
CA HIS A 412 21.47 -8.91 4.75
C HIS A 412 21.45 -7.90 5.89
N PHE A 413 20.33 -7.83 6.60
CA PHE A 413 20.16 -7.11 7.85
C PHE A 413 20.31 -8.08 9.03
N ASP A 414 21.13 -7.72 10.02
CA ASP A 414 21.19 -8.45 11.29
C ASP A 414 20.37 -7.69 12.35
N PRO A 415 19.18 -8.18 12.75
CA PRO A 415 18.35 -7.50 13.74
C PRO A 415 18.97 -7.45 15.15
N MET A 416 19.96 -8.30 15.46
CA MET A 416 20.62 -8.31 16.76
C MET A 416 21.75 -7.27 16.88
N THR A 417 22.34 -6.85 15.76
CA THR A 417 23.42 -5.83 15.74
C THR A 417 23.04 -4.55 15.01
N GLY A 418 21.92 -4.54 14.30
CA GLY A 418 21.53 -3.46 13.38
C GLY A 418 22.41 -3.34 12.13
N SER A 419 23.31 -4.30 11.89
CA SER A 419 24.30 -4.22 10.82
C SER A 419 23.74 -4.62 9.45
N LEU A 420 24.30 -4.04 8.40
CA LEU A 420 23.99 -4.34 7.01
C LEU A 420 25.25 -4.89 6.33
N ASN A 421 25.10 -6.02 5.63
CA ASN A 421 26.18 -6.71 4.96
C ASN A 421 25.71 -7.17 3.56
N PRO A 422 26.44 -6.94 2.46
CA PRO A 422 26.00 -7.37 1.14
C PRO A 422 25.66 -8.87 1.05
N GLN A 423 24.41 -9.19 0.72
CA GLN A 423 23.95 -10.55 0.40
C GLN A 423 24.69 -11.06 -0.85
N ARG A 424 24.81 -10.19 -1.85
CA ARG A 424 25.49 -10.41 -3.13
C ARG A 424 26.33 -9.20 -3.50
N SER A 425 27.40 -9.41 -4.26
CA SER A 425 28.21 -8.33 -4.82
C SER A 425 27.60 -7.72 -6.08
N THR A 426 26.54 -8.31 -6.63
CA THR A 426 25.93 -7.88 -7.90
C THR A 426 24.71 -6.99 -7.68
N ALA A 427 24.77 -5.77 -8.18
CA ALA A 427 23.63 -4.88 -8.31
C ALA A 427 22.97 -5.11 -9.68
N ASP A 428 21.65 -5.21 -9.70
CA ASP A 428 20.86 -5.51 -10.90
C ASP A 428 20.05 -4.30 -11.39
N VAL A 429 19.60 -4.40 -12.65
CA VAL A 429 18.89 -3.37 -13.41
C VAL A 429 17.42 -3.22 -12.98
N PHE A 430 16.83 -4.24 -12.35
CA PHE A 430 15.40 -4.27 -12.04
C PHE A 430 15.13 -3.51 -10.74
N ASP A 431 15.78 -3.92 -9.64
CA ASP A 431 15.58 -3.28 -8.35
C ASP A 431 16.11 -1.84 -8.33
N ASN A 432 17.30 -1.60 -8.91
CA ASN A 432 17.84 -0.24 -9.03
C ASN A 432 17.04 0.61 -10.03
N GLY A 433 16.30 -0.02 -10.95
CA GLY A 433 15.39 0.68 -11.85
C GLY A 433 14.14 1.17 -11.12
N VAL A 434 13.57 0.36 -10.23
CA VAL A 434 12.47 0.76 -9.34
C VAL A 434 12.92 1.82 -8.33
N LEU A 435 14.15 1.71 -7.79
CA LEU A 435 14.74 2.75 -6.96
C LEU A 435 14.87 4.09 -7.72
N LEU A 436 15.38 4.05 -8.96
CA LEU A 436 15.52 5.22 -9.83
C LEU A 436 14.15 5.87 -10.11
N SER A 437 13.14 5.08 -10.49
CA SER A 437 11.83 5.59 -10.88
C SER A 437 11.09 6.24 -9.71
N ASN A 438 11.17 5.64 -8.52
CA ASN A 438 10.63 6.22 -7.29
C ASN A 438 11.40 7.45 -6.80
N LEU A 439 12.73 7.50 -6.98
CA LEU A 439 13.53 8.72 -6.73
C LEU A 439 13.07 9.87 -7.64
N VAL A 440 12.88 9.61 -8.94
CA VAL A 440 12.30 10.56 -9.90
C VAL A 440 10.93 11.06 -9.42
N SER A 441 10.01 10.13 -9.12
CA SER A 441 8.67 10.48 -8.66
C SER A 441 8.67 11.32 -7.38
N GLY A 442 9.41 10.92 -6.35
CA GLY A 442 9.48 11.68 -5.09
C GLY A 442 10.12 13.06 -5.27
N ILE A 443 11.20 13.19 -6.05
CA ILE A 443 11.82 14.50 -6.30
C ILE A 443 10.85 15.46 -6.99
N GLY A 444 10.15 14.99 -8.04
CA GLY A 444 9.15 15.81 -8.72
C GLY A 444 7.93 16.13 -7.85
N LEU A 445 7.59 15.29 -6.87
CA LEU A 445 6.52 15.57 -5.92
C LEU A 445 6.92 16.61 -4.86
N MET A 446 8.18 16.61 -4.41
CA MET A 446 8.75 17.69 -3.58
C MET A 446 8.81 19.03 -4.34
N GLU A 447 9.03 18.98 -5.66
CA GLU A 447 8.98 20.15 -6.55
C GLU A 447 7.52 20.64 -6.71
N ALA A 448 6.58 19.73 -7.03
CA ALA A 448 5.17 20.05 -7.28
C ALA A 448 4.42 20.61 -6.06
N SER A 449 4.68 20.06 -4.86
CA SER A 449 4.11 20.54 -3.60
C SER A 449 4.78 21.82 -3.08
N GLY A 450 5.90 22.24 -3.70
CA GLY A 450 6.74 23.31 -3.21
C GLY A 450 7.54 22.97 -1.94
N PHE A 451 7.47 21.74 -1.42
CA PHE A 451 8.23 21.30 -0.24
C PHE A 451 9.74 21.51 -0.41
N SER A 452 10.26 21.35 -1.64
CA SER A 452 11.67 21.62 -1.99
C SER A 452 12.14 23.05 -1.73
N ASN A 453 11.23 23.98 -1.41
CA ASN A 453 11.53 25.38 -1.05
C ASN A 453 11.50 25.63 0.47
N THR A 454 11.15 24.64 1.29
CA THR A 454 11.20 24.71 2.76
C THR A 454 12.64 24.50 3.26
N PRO A 455 13.04 25.04 4.43
CA PRO A 455 14.39 24.86 4.97
C PRO A 455 14.81 23.39 5.08
N GLU A 456 13.88 22.53 5.48
CA GLU A 456 14.04 21.08 5.58
C GLU A 456 14.10 20.43 4.19
N GLY A 457 13.15 20.77 3.32
CA GLY A 457 13.01 20.16 2.01
C GLY A 457 14.12 20.51 1.01
N ILE A 458 14.79 21.66 1.14
CA ILE A 458 15.96 22.01 0.32
C ILE A 458 17.07 20.94 0.46
N LEU A 459 17.38 20.51 1.69
CA LEU A 459 18.44 19.53 1.94
C LEU A 459 18.05 18.14 1.45
N LEU A 460 16.81 17.72 1.69
CA LEU A 460 16.30 16.41 1.25
C LEU A 460 16.21 16.32 -0.28
N HIS A 461 15.72 17.38 -0.94
CA HIS A 461 15.65 17.50 -2.39
C HIS A 461 17.04 17.47 -3.04
N GLN A 462 18.02 18.22 -2.51
CA GLN A 462 19.39 18.16 -3.00
C GLN A 462 19.97 16.75 -2.84
N THR A 463 19.86 16.15 -1.66
CA THR A 463 20.42 14.81 -1.37
C THR A 463 19.80 13.74 -2.27
N ALA A 464 18.49 13.78 -2.48
CA ALA A 464 17.79 12.88 -3.39
C ALA A 464 18.25 13.06 -4.85
N ASN A 465 18.44 14.30 -5.33
CA ASN A 465 18.99 14.54 -6.68
C ASN A 465 20.44 14.04 -6.83
N GLU A 466 21.28 14.20 -5.79
CA GLU A 466 22.65 13.65 -5.80
C GLU A 466 22.66 12.12 -5.82
N ILE A 467 21.78 11.46 -5.08
CA ILE A 467 21.58 10.01 -5.11
C ILE A 467 21.10 9.57 -6.49
N LEU A 468 20.07 10.20 -7.04
CA LEU A 468 19.52 9.88 -8.36
C LEU A 468 20.56 10.04 -9.48
N ALA A 469 21.38 11.10 -9.45
CA ALA A 469 22.47 11.29 -10.41
C ALA A 469 23.55 10.18 -10.30
N LYS A 470 23.83 9.68 -9.08
CA LYS A 470 24.72 8.54 -8.86
C LYS A 470 24.12 7.24 -9.39
N VAL A 471 22.85 6.94 -9.07
CA VAL A 471 22.14 5.73 -9.53
C VAL A 471 22.03 5.73 -11.06
N ARG A 472 21.63 6.83 -11.70
CA ARG A 472 21.66 7.00 -13.16
C ARG A 472 23.01 6.66 -13.79
N GLN A 473 24.11 7.16 -13.21
CA GLN A 473 25.44 6.82 -13.73
C GLN A 473 25.79 5.34 -13.51
N GLY A 474 25.35 4.72 -12.41
CA GLY A 474 25.48 3.28 -12.20
C GLY A 474 24.69 2.45 -13.21
N MET A 475 23.46 2.86 -13.51
CA MET A 475 22.61 2.24 -14.52
C MET A 475 23.23 2.41 -15.92
N ALA A 476 23.82 3.56 -16.23
CA ALA A 476 24.59 3.76 -17.47
C ALA A 476 25.86 2.87 -17.54
N ASN A 477 26.47 2.48 -16.40
CA ASN A 477 27.60 1.56 -16.41
C ASN A 477 27.21 0.11 -16.82
N LEU A 478 25.93 -0.27 -16.69
CA LEU A 478 25.40 -1.56 -17.17
C LEU A 478 25.38 -1.65 -18.71
N VAL A 479 25.50 -0.54 -19.43
CA VAL A 479 25.52 -0.48 -20.89
C VAL A 479 26.89 -0.93 -21.39
N ASP A 480 26.97 -1.95 -22.24
CA ASP A 480 28.26 -2.33 -22.85
C ASP A 480 28.59 -1.48 -24.09
N SER A 481 29.11 -0.28 -23.84
CA SER A 481 29.58 0.64 -24.88
C SER A 481 30.79 0.14 -25.70
N GLU A 482 31.42 -0.99 -25.34
CA GLU A 482 32.43 -1.65 -26.17
C GLU A 482 31.85 -2.74 -27.09
N SER A 483 30.60 -3.18 -26.86
CA SER A 483 29.94 -4.18 -27.71
C SER A 483 29.35 -3.54 -28.99
N SER A 484 29.09 -4.37 -29.99
CA SER A 484 28.44 -3.92 -31.23
C SER A 484 26.91 -3.80 -31.13
N ASP A 485 26.32 -4.20 -30.00
CA ASP A 485 24.87 -4.16 -29.73
C ASP A 485 24.49 -3.25 -28.55
N LYS A 486 25.47 -2.65 -27.85
CA LYS A 486 25.34 -1.66 -26.76
C LYS A 486 24.28 -1.99 -25.70
N ARG A 487 23.99 -3.25 -25.45
CA ARG A 487 22.84 -3.64 -24.62
C ARG A 487 23.05 -3.27 -23.15
N LEU A 488 21.93 -3.01 -22.47
CA LEU A 488 21.88 -2.83 -21.02
C LEU A 488 21.96 -4.22 -20.36
N HIS A 489 22.99 -4.48 -19.54
CA HIS A 489 23.16 -5.76 -18.87
C HIS A 489 22.23 -5.89 -17.65
N HIS A 490 21.83 -7.12 -17.31
CA HIS A 490 20.96 -7.40 -16.16
C HIS A 490 21.58 -6.98 -14.82
N SER A 491 22.91 -7.01 -14.70
CA SER A 491 23.60 -6.69 -13.45
C SER A 491 25.09 -6.42 -13.64
N ILE A 492 25.69 -5.75 -12.65
CA ILE A 492 27.12 -5.48 -12.52
C ILE A 492 27.61 -5.89 -11.12
N ASP A 493 28.77 -6.52 -11.05
CA ASP A 493 29.46 -6.78 -9.78
C ASP A 493 30.11 -5.49 -9.26
N GLU A 494 29.61 -4.98 -8.13
CA GLU A 494 29.99 -3.70 -7.55
C GLU A 494 31.46 -3.64 -7.07
N ASN A 495 32.11 -4.79 -6.86
CA ASN A 495 33.51 -4.86 -6.45
C ASN A 495 34.50 -4.87 -7.63
N THR A 496 34.04 -5.28 -8.82
CA THR A 496 34.93 -5.56 -9.98
C THR A 496 34.53 -4.83 -11.26
N GLY A 497 33.33 -4.26 -11.34
CA GLY A 497 32.78 -3.66 -12.55
C GLY A 497 32.40 -4.68 -13.63
N VAL A 498 32.39 -5.98 -13.32
CA VAL A 498 32.09 -7.04 -14.28
C VAL A 498 30.58 -7.16 -14.46
N ARG A 499 30.11 -6.90 -15.68
CA ARG A 499 28.70 -7.11 -16.07
C ARG A 499 28.38 -8.61 -16.16
N SER A 500 27.14 -8.98 -15.85
CA SER A 500 26.64 -10.34 -16.06
C SER A 500 26.44 -10.64 -17.56
N THR A 501 26.29 -11.91 -17.94
CA THR A 501 26.07 -12.30 -19.35
C THR A 501 24.62 -12.19 -19.80
N GLY A 502 23.70 -11.82 -18.90
CA GLY A 502 22.31 -11.50 -19.23
C GLY A 502 22.20 -10.04 -19.65
N VAL A 503 21.33 -9.76 -20.61
CA VAL A 503 21.05 -8.42 -21.13
C VAL A 503 19.54 -8.21 -21.13
N LEU A 504 19.10 -7.03 -20.67
CA LEU A 504 17.71 -6.65 -20.71
C LEU A 504 17.32 -6.57 -22.19
N ASP A 505 16.43 -7.46 -22.62
CA ASP A 505 16.06 -7.60 -24.03
C ASP A 505 14.57 -7.36 -24.28
N ASN A 506 13.78 -7.14 -23.24
CA ASN A 506 12.36 -6.76 -23.31
C ASN A 506 12.10 -5.37 -22.69
N PHE A 507 11.35 -4.52 -23.40
CA PHE A 507 10.91 -3.20 -22.92
C PHE A 507 9.61 -3.29 -22.08
N GLY A 508 8.92 -4.43 -22.10
CA GLY A 508 7.71 -4.69 -21.31
C GLY A 508 7.94 -5.09 -19.85
N ASP A 509 9.19 -5.04 -19.37
CA ASP A 509 9.58 -5.46 -18.02
C ASP A 509 9.62 -4.28 -17.02
N GLU A 510 9.66 -4.59 -15.73
CA GLU A 510 9.62 -3.64 -14.61
C GLU A 510 10.71 -2.55 -14.68
N ALA A 511 11.83 -2.84 -15.35
CA ALA A 511 12.93 -1.92 -15.61
C ALA A 511 12.62 -0.82 -16.66
N ARG A 512 11.44 -0.83 -17.33
CA ARG A 512 11.06 0.13 -18.37
C ARG A 512 11.32 1.59 -17.97
N ALA A 513 11.00 1.98 -16.74
CA ALA A 513 11.19 3.35 -16.26
C ALA A 513 12.65 3.79 -16.21
N ALA A 514 13.58 2.88 -15.89
CA ALA A 514 15.00 3.16 -15.96
C ALA A 514 15.49 3.31 -17.41
N VAL A 515 14.99 2.48 -18.32
CA VAL A 515 15.32 2.58 -19.75
C VAL A 515 14.84 3.91 -20.34
N VAL A 516 13.59 4.29 -20.05
CA VAL A 516 13.01 5.58 -20.49
C VAL A 516 13.80 6.76 -19.92
N ASP A 517 14.09 6.76 -18.61
CA ASP A 517 14.86 7.82 -17.97
C ASP A 517 16.28 7.94 -18.56
N LEU A 518 17.02 6.84 -18.67
CA LEU A 518 18.36 6.82 -19.27
C LEU A 518 18.34 7.38 -20.70
N PHE A 519 17.32 7.04 -21.50
CA PHE A 519 17.19 7.52 -22.87
C PHE A 519 16.95 9.04 -22.93
N VAL A 520 15.98 9.57 -22.19
CA VAL A 520 15.68 11.01 -22.24
C VAL A 520 16.74 11.89 -21.58
N ASN A 521 17.52 11.34 -20.65
CA ASN A 521 18.73 12.00 -20.13
C ASN A 521 19.97 11.84 -21.04
N GLY A 522 19.85 11.17 -22.20
CA GLY A 522 20.95 10.98 -23.16
C GLY A 522 22.08 10.07 -22.68
N LEU A 523 21.80 9.19 -21.71
CA LEU A 523 22.75 8.23 -21.14
C LEU A 523 22.80 6.90 -21.91
N ILE A 524 21.74 6.59 -22.66
CA ILE A 524 21.71 5.55 -23.69
C ILE A 524 21.21 6.14 -25.01
N ASP A 525 21.57 5.50 -26.12
CA ASP A 525 21.00 5.79 -27.44
C ASP A 525 19.99 4.74 -27.88
N SER A 526 19.37 4.94 -29.05
CA SER A 526 18.32 4.07 -29.57
C SER A 526 18.81 2.66 -29.96
N ASP A 527 20.12 2.43 -30.14
CA ASP A 527 20.65 1.07 -30.38
C ASP A 527 20.67 0.24 -29.08
N SER A 528 20.74 0.89 -27.92
CA SER A 528 20.76 0.27 -26.59
C SER A 528 19.37 -0.09 -26.04
N LEU A 529 18.28 0.29 -26.72
CA LEU A 529 16.92 0.03 -26.25
C LEU A 529 16.57 -1.48 -26.36
N PRO A 530 15.95 -2.07 -25.33
CA PRO A 530 15.41 -3.42 -25.43
C PRO A 530 14.19 -3.48 -26.36
N GLU A 531 13.82 -4.70 -26.80
CA GLU A 531 12.74 -4.92 -27.76
C GLU A 531 11.36 -4.68 -27.11
N LEU A 532 10.52 -3.82 -27.70
CA LEU A 532 9.12 -3.76 -27.30
C LEU A 532 8.38 -4.98 -27.88
N ARG A 533 8.19 -6.00 -27.04
CA ARG A 533 7.43 -7.20 -27.42
C ARG A 533 5.95 -6.97 -27.18
N THR A 534 5.13 -7.27 -28.20
CA THR A 534 3.68 -7.36 -28.06
C THR A 534 3.22 -8.81 -28.15
N ARG A 535 2.03 -9.09 -27.65
CA ARG A 535 1.40 -10.41 -27.68
C ARG A 535 -0.05 -10.29 -28.14
N LYS A 536 -0.62 -11.41 -28.59
CA LYS A 536 -2.06 -11.55 -28.80
C LYS A 536 -2.66 -12.22 -27.58
N TYR A 537 -3.64 -11.57 -26.97
CA TYR A 537 -4.51 -12.14 -25.95
C TYR A 537 -5.91 -12.35 -26.53
N ILE A 538 -6.59 -13.43 -26.14
CA ILE A 538 -7.97 -13.71 -26.55
C ILE A 538 -8.81 -13.74 -25.28
N THR A 539 -9.77 -12.83 -25.16
CA THR A 539 -10.67 -12.73 -24.00
C THR A 539 -11.68 -13.89 -23.96
N GLN A 540 -12.41 -14.04 -22.86
CA GLN A 540 -13.52 -14.98 -22.71
C GLN A 540 -14.55 -14.88 -23.85
N GLU A 541 -14.78 -13.67 -24.34
CA GLU A 541 -15.71 -13.35 -25.45
C GLU A 541 -15.18 -13.77 -26.84
N GLY A 542 -13.93 -14.23 -26.93
CA GLY A 542 -13.25 -14.56 -28.19
C GLY A 542 -12.66 -13.35 -28.91
N ARG A 543 -12.58 -12.17 -28.28
CA ARG A 543 -11.97 -10.96 -28.86
C ARG A 543 -10.44 -11.03 -28.75
N GLU A 544 -9.76 -10.96 -29.90
CA GLU A 544 -8.30 -10.80 -29.94
C GLU A 544 -7.91 -9.34 -29.68
N ILE A 545 -6.95 -9.11 -28.78
CA ILE A 545 -6.38 -7.80 -28.46
C ILE A 545 -4.84 -7.85 -28.46
N ASP A 546 -4.20 -6.74 -28.83
CA ASP A 546 -2.74 -6.57 -28.73
C ASP A 546 -2.36 -6.07 -27.32
N VAL A 547 -1.49 -6.80 -26.63
CA VAL A 547 -1.08 -6.51 -25.24
C VAL A 547 0.43 -6.32 -25.15
N LEU A 548 0.89 -5.63 -24.10
CA LEU A 548 2.31 -5.56 -23.76
C LEU A 548 2.79 -6.95 -23.33
N GLY A 549 3.87 -7.44 -23.95
CA GLY A 549 4.51 -8.68 -23.52
C GLY A 549 5.56 -8.38 -22.46
N SER A 550 5.33 -8.80 -21.22
CA SER A 550 6.36 -8.80 -20.17
C SER A 550 7.14 -10.12 -20.14
N GLY A 551 8.22 -10.19 -19.36
CA GLY A 551 9.12 -11.34 -19.29
C GLY A 551 8.38 -12.64 -18.93
N GLU A 552 7.70 -12.65 -17.78
CA GLU A 552 6.98 -13.81 -17.22
C GLU A 552 5.46 -13.64 -17.29
N GLY A 553 4.97 -12.52 -17.83
CA GLY A 553 3.53 -12.21 -17.87
C GLY A 553 2.98 -11.69 -16.53
N GLY A 554 3.86 -11.25 -15.63
CA GLY A 554 3.50 -10.68 -14.32
C GLY A 554 3.03 -9.22 -14.43
N ALA A 555 2.08 -8.83 -13.58
CA ALA A 555 1.48 -7.51 -13.57
C ALA A 555 2.47 -6.41 -13.11
N PHE A 556 3.32 -6.71 -12.14
CA PHE A 556 4.38 -5.80 -11.67
C PHE A 556 5.27 -5.28 -12.82
N GLN A 557 5.62 -6.18 -13.73
CA GLN A 557 6.45 -5.92 -14.90
C GLN A 557 5.82 -4.84 -15.81
N ALA A 558 4.53 -4.98 -16.10
CA ALA A 558 3.81 -4.02 -16.93
C ALA A 558 3.58 -2.69 -16.21
N PHE A 559 3.19 -2.71 -14.92
CA PHE A 559 2.57 -1.55 -14.27
C PHE A 559 3.42 -0.80 -13.25
N TRP A 560 4.45 -1.38 -12.61
CA TRP A 560 5.29 -0.63 -11.67
C TRP A 560 5.96 0.57 -12.34
N SER A 561 6.45 0.41 -13.57
CA SER A 561 6.99 1.53 -14.36
C SER A 561 5.93 2.59 -14.68
N SER A 562 4.66 2.23 -14.83
CA SER A 562 3.58 3.20 -15.02
C SER A 562 3.30 4.04 -13.77
N GLN A 563 3.75 3.65 -12.57
CA GLN A 563 3.68 4.55 -11.42
C GLN A 563 4.50 5.84 -11.62
N THR A 564 5.51 5.85 -12.50
CA THR A 564 6.39 7.01 -12.71
C THR A 564 6.01 7.86 -13.93
N PHE A 565 5.14 7.37 -14.82
CA PHE A 565 4.72 8.08 -16.03
C PHE A 565 3.21 8.24 -16.13
N ASP A 566 2.81 9.31 -16.79
CA ASP A 566 1.48 9.49 -17.36
C ASP A 566 1.39 8.70 -18.67
N ASP A 567 1.35 7.36 -18.58
CA ASP A 567 1.38 6.47 -19.74
C ASP A 567 0.06 6.50 -20.54
N VAL A 568 -1.06 6.93 -19.93
CA VAL A 568 -2.41 6.96 -20.53
C VAL A 568 -2.44 7.69 -21.88
N ASP A 569 -2.00 8.96 -21.91
CA ASP A 569 -2.06 9.84 -23.08
C ASP A 569 -0.92 9.57 -24.08
N THR A 570 -0.39 8.34 -24.16
CA THR A 570 0.79 8.00 -24.96
C THR A 570 0.56 6.78 -25.85
N ALA A 571 1.46 6.53 -26.81
CA ALA A 571 1.36 5.38 -27.70
C ALA A 571 1.36 4.02 -26.95
N ILE A 572 2.02 3.91 -25.79
CA ILE A 572 2.01 2.67 -24.99
C ILE A 572 0.75 2.52 -24.13
N GLY A 573 0.00 3.59 -23.89
CA GLY A 573 -1.26 3.60 -23.13
C GLY A 573 -2.26 2.53 -23.58
N PRO A 574 -2.64 2.46 -24.88
CA PRO A 574 -3.50 1.40 -25.40
C PRO A 574 -2.99 -0.03 -25.17
N LEU A 575 -1.67 -0.27 -25.21
CA LEU A 575 -1.10 -1.59 -24.89
C LEU A 575 -1.26 -1.90 -23.39
N LEU A 576 -1.01 -0.92 -22.51
CA LEU A 576 -1.13 -1.08 -21.05
C LEU A 576 -2.59 -1.25 -20.63
N THR A 577 -3.52 -0.50 -21.21
CA THR A 577 -4.97 -0.71 -21.03
C THR A 577 -5.38 -2.11 -21.51
N ASN A 578 -4.98 -2.53 -22.71
CA ASN A 578 -5.24 -3.91 -23.18
C ASN A 578 -4.59 -4.99 -22.27
N THR A 579 -3.47 -4.68 -21.62
CA THR A 579 -2.78 -5.59 -20.68
C THR A 579 -3.54 -5.69 -19.36
N LEU A 580 -4.08 -4.58 -18.84
CA LEU A 580 -4.97 -4.56 -17.67
C LEU A 580 -6.25 -5.35 -17.95
N ILE A 581 -6.86 -5.12 -19.11
CA ILE A 581 -8.00 -5.88 -19.67
C ILE A 581 -7.70 -7.39 -19.68
N ALA A 582 -6.49 -7.80 -20.11
CA ALA A 582 -6.08 -9.21 -20.10
C ALA A 582 -5.79 -9.77 -18.69
N HIS A 583 -5.30 -8.96 -17.74
CA HIS A 583 -5.16 -9.39 -16.34
C HIS A 583 -6.51 -9.57 -15.65
N LEU A 584 -7.49 -8.69 -15.90
CA LEU A 584 -8.87 -8.80 -15.40
C LEU A 584 -9.57 -10.05 -15.97
N ASP A 585 -9.54 -10.21 -17.31
CA ASP A 585 -10.12 -11.38 -18.00
C ASP A 585 -9.47 -12.69 -17.52
N SER A 586 -8.14 -12.70 -17.40
CA SER A 586 -7.41 -13.87 -16.88
C SER A 586 -7.65 -14.14 -15.40
N ALA A 587 -7.96 -13.12 -14.58
CA ALA A 587 -8.29 -13.34 -13.17
C ALA A 587 -9.65 -14.02 -13.06
N GLN A 588 -10.67 -13.47 -13.74
CA GLN A 588 -12.02 -14.04 -13.82
C GLN A 588 -12.01 -15.47 -14.40
N LEU A 589 -11.29 -15.72 -15.50
CA LEU A 589 -11.16 -17.04 -16.13
C LEU A 589 -10.69 -18.15 -15.19
N ASN A 590 -9.85 -17.81 -14.21
CA ASN A 590 -9.17 -18.76 -13.34
C ASN A 590 -9.65 -18.68 -11.87
N GLY A 591 -10.72 -17.92 -11.58
CA GLY A 591 -11.21 -17.68 -10.22
C GLY A 591 -10.24 -16.93 -9.29
N ARG A 592 -9.21 -16.30 -9.87
CA ARG A 592 -8.03 -15.76 -9.18
C ARG A 592 -8.38 -14.50 -8.39
N GLN A 593 -8.10 -14.51 -7.09
CA GLN A 593 -8.39 -13.40 -6.17
C GLN A 593 -7.23 -12.37 -6.18
N GLY A 594 -7.03 -11.70 -7.31
CA GLY A 594 -5.92 -10.76 -7.55
C GLY A 594 -5.37 -10.86 -8.97
N PHE A 595 -4.34 -10.08 -9.30
CA PHE A 595 -3.60 -10.22 -10.56
C PHE A 595 -2.48 -11.26 -10.45
N ALA A 596 -2.08 -11.82 -11.59
CA ALA A 596 -0.89 -12.66 -11.69
C ALA A 596 0.36 -11.78 -11.55
N SER A 597 1.13 -11.95 -10.48
CA SER A 597 2.32 -11.15 -10.18
C SER A 597 3.26 -11.91 -9.26
N ALA A 598 4.57 -11.62 -9.31
CA ALA A 598 5.59 -12.24 -8.46
C ALA A 598 5.25 -12.10 -6.98
N SER A 599 5.31 -13.18 -6.19
CA SER A 599 4.69 -13.19 -4.86
C SER A 599 5.22 -14.30 -3.96
N ALA A 600 5.00 -14.13 -2.66
CA ALA A 600 5.13 -15.18 -1.66
C ALA A 600 4.09 -16.29 -1.90
N ILE A 601 4.57 -17.53 -1.91
CA ILE A 601 3.71 -18.72 -1.88
C ILE A 601 3.92 -19.50 -0.59
N TYR A 602 2.95 -20.36 -0.28
CA TYR A 602 3.06 -21.35 0.78
C TYR A 602 2.97 -22.76 0.16
N ASP A 603 4.08 -23.50 0.12
CA ASP A 603 4.11 -24.89 -0.35
C ASP A 603 4.57 -25.87 0.73
N GLU A 604 4.74 -27.17 0.39
CA GLU A 604 5.13 -28.21 1.35
C GLU A 604 6.48 -27.95 2.05
N MET A 605 7.28 -27.00 1.57
CA MET A 605 8.57 -26.59 2.15
C MET A 605 8.47 -25.29 2.97
N GLY A 606 7.32 -24.61 2.97
CA GLY A 606 7.06 -23.35 3.69
C GLY A 606 6.96 -22.14 2.76
N TYR A 607 7.58 -21.03 3.16
CA TYR A 607 7.65 -19.78 2.40
C TYR A 607 8.65 -19.87 1.25
N GLU A 608 8.22 -19.47 0.06
CA GLU A 608 9.10 -19.11 -1.05
C GLU A 608 8.52 -17.93 -1.84
N TYR A 609 9.32 -16.90 -2.11
CA TYR A 609 8.95 -15.85 -3.05
C TYR A 609 9.28 -16.29 -4.49
N ARG A 610 8.30 -16.29 -5.39
CA ARG A 610 8.46 -16.76 -6.77
C ARG A 610 8.13 -15.67 -7.79
N GLY A 611 9.10 -15.38 -8.65
CA GLY A 611 8.96 -14.42 -9.77
C GLY A 611 8.00 -14.90 -10.86
N ASN A 612 8.00 -16.21 -11.15
CA ASN A 612 7.35 -16.83 -12.30
C ASN A 612 5.83 -17.03 -12.14
N ILE A 613 5.15 -15.98 -11.69
CA ILE A 613 3.70 -15.89 -11.52
C ILE A 613 3.16 -14.86 -12.51
N GLY A 614 2.39 -15.33 -13.49
CA GLY A 614 1.98 -14.48 -14.62
C GLY A 614 0.85 -15.06 -15.45
N VAL A 615 0.41 -14.28 -16.44
CA VAL A 615 -0.59 -14.69 -17.44
C VAL A 615 0.16 -15.21 -18.68
N ALA A 616 -0.03 -16.48 -19.02
CA ALA A 616 0.71 -17.16 -20.10
C ALA A 616 0.49 -16.54 -21.49
N GLY A 617 -0.62 -15.82 -21.72
CA GLY A 617 -0.82 -15.03 -22.94
C GLY A 617 0.16 -13.87 -23.06
N LEU A 618 0.46 -13.20 -21.94
CA LEU A 618 1.34 -12.02 -21.83
C LEU A 618 2.82 -12.40 -21.83
N SER A 619 3.18 -13.53 -21.21
CA SER A 619 4.58 -13.93 -21.03
C SER A 619 5.34 -14.09 -22.35
N THR A 620 6.46 -13.37 -22.48
CA THR A 620 7.37 -13.45 -23.63
C THR A 620 8.38 -14.57 -23.51
N ASN A 621 8.75 -14.96 -22.28
CA ASN A 621 9.65 -16.09 -22.05
C ASN A 621 8.90 -17.44 -21.99
N GLY A 622 9.66 -18.53 -22.17
CA GLY A 622 9.11 -19.89 -22.21
C GLY A 622 9.05 -20.59 -20.85
N ASN A 623 9.12 -19.85 -19.73
CA ASN A 623 9.18 -20.44 -18.40
C ASN A 623 7.82 -21.06 -18.00
N PRO A 624 7.81 -22.16 -17.24
CA PRO A 624 6.60 -22.62 -16.57
C PRO A 624 6.11 -21.55 -15.58
N LEU A 625 4.85 -21.12 -15.69
CA LEU A 625 4.26 -20.09 -14.85
C LEU A 625 3.28 -20.70 -13.84
N HIS A 626 3.22 -20.11 -12.65
CA HIS A 626 2.17 -20.42 -11.68
C HIS A 626 0.91 -19.58 -11.97
N GLY A 627 -0.09 -20.24 -12.56
CA GLY A 627 -1.34 -19.59 -12.99
C GLY A 627 -2.44 -19.45 -11.93
N GLY A 628 -2.28 -20.04 -10.73
CA GLY A 628 -3.31 -20.05 -9.69
C GLY A 628 -3.27 -18.87 -8.70
N ILE A 629 -2.10 -18.25 -8.55
CA ILE A 629 -1.84 -17.27 -7.48
C ILE A 629 -2.31 -15.87 -7.90
N GLY A 630 -3.07 -15.19 -7.04
CA GLY A 630 -3.45 -13.80 -7.19
C GLY A 630 -2.82 -12.93 -6.11
N SER A 631 -2.39 -11.72 -6.47
CA SER A 631 -2.00 -10.67 -5.52
C SER A 631 -2.66 -9.34 -5.86
N LEU A 632 -2.83 -8.48 -4.84
CA LEU A 632 -3.34 -7.13 -5.00
C LEU A 632 -2.28 -6.07 -5.26
N TYR A 633 -0.99 -6.30 -4.98
CA TYR A 633 -0.04 -5.17 -4.93
C TYR A 633 0.17 -4.46 -6.28
N ALA A 634 0.17 -5.20 -7.37
CA ALA A 634 0.34 -4.65 -8.72
C ALA A 634 -0.94 -3.96 -9.23
N VAL A 635 -2.09 -4.22 -8.60
CA VAL A 635 -3.41 -3.78 -9.05
C VAL A 635 -3.53 -2.24 -9.03
N PRO A 636 -3.21 -1.52 -7.93
CA PRO A 636 -3.20 -0.05 -7.94
C PRO A 636 -2.19 0.58 -8.90
N SER A 637 -1.13 -0.14 -9.31
CA SER A 637 -0.18 0.39 -10.30
C SER A 637 -0.83 0.61 -11.68
N ALA A 638 -1.92 -0.11 -11.96
CA ALA A 638 -2.73 0.04 -13.17
C ALA A 638 -3.90 1.05 -13.02
N MET A 639 -4.04 1.71 -11.86
CA MET A 639 -5.18 2.59 -11.52
C MET A 639 -5.43 3.68 -12.57
N GLN A 640 -4.38 4.24 -13.18
CA GLN A 640 -4.51 5.32 -14.16
C GLN A 640 -5.29 4.94 -15.43
N PHE A 641 -5.33 3.65 -15.81
CA PHE A 641 -5.90 3.21 -17.09
C PHE A 641 -7.42 2.98 -17.02
N LEU A 642 -7.92 2.36 -15.94
CA LEU A 642 -9.35 2.11 -15.71
C LEU A 642 -9.70 2.24 -14.21
N PRO A 643 -9.69 3.46 -13.62
CA PRO A 643 -9.74 3.65 -12.17
C PRO A 643 -10.87 2.92 -11.46
N SER A 644 -12.11 3.06 -11.96
CA SER A 644 -13.29 2.45 -11.35
C SER A 644 -13.29 0.93 -11.42
N ALA A 645 -12.74 0.33 -12.49
CA ALA A 645 -12.62 -1.13 -12.61
C ALA A 645 -11.54 -1.67 -11.67
N VAL A 646 -10.42 -0.97 -11.54
CA VAL A 646 -9.32 -1.31 -10.62
C VAL A 646 -9.79 -1.20 -9.16
N GLN A 647 -10.49 -0.13 -8.79
CA GLN A 647 -11.07 0.04 -7.44
C GLN A 647 -12.14 -1.00 -7.14
N SER A 648 -13.06 -1.26 -8.07
CA SER A 648 -14.09 -2.29 -7.92
C SER A 648 -13.46 -3.67 -7.72
N PHE A 649 -12.44 -4.04 -8.51
CA PHE A 649 -11.74 -5.31 -8.38
C PHE A 649 -11.01 -5.45 -7.03
N ILE A 650 -10.31 -4.40 -6.56
CA ILE A 650 -9.70 -4.38 -5.22
C ILE A 650 -10.78 -4.59 -4.14
N GLY A 651 -11.89 -3.85 -4.21
CA GLY A 651 -13.01 -3.98 -3.28
C GLY A 651 -13.58 -5.40 -3.26
N THR A 652 -13.91 -5.97 -4.42
CA THR A 652 -14.41 -7.35 -4.55
C THR A 652 -13.45 -8.38 -3.96
N VAL A 653 -12.15 -8.28 -4.22
CA VAL A 653 -11.16 -9.21 -3.64
C VAL A 653 -11.09 -9.06 -2.11
N LEU A 654 -11.10 -7.83 -1.57
CA LEU A 654 -11.06 -7.61 -0.12
C LEU A 654 -12.35 -8.06 0.58
N THR A 655 -13.53 -7.87 -0.03
CA THR A 655 -14.82 -8.35 0.48
C THR A 655 -14.91 -9.88 0.46
N ASN A 656 -14.42 -10.52 -0.61
CA ASN A 656 -14.43 -11.99 -0.71
C ASN A 656 -13.37 -12.66 0.18
N ASN A 657 -12.28 -11.96 0.49
CA ASN A 657 -11.12 -12.50 1.21
C ASN A 657 -10.74 -11.55 2.37
N PRO A 658 -11.61 -11.34 3.38
CA PRO A 658 -11.34 -10.37 4.46
C PRO A 658 -10.06 -10.70 5.23
N GLY A 659 -9.73 -11.99 5.37
CA GLY A 659 -8.48 -12.47 5.96
C GLY A 659 -7.20 -12.15 5.16
N LEU A 660 -7.30 -11.51 3.98
CA LEU A 660 -6.16 -10.93 3.28
C LEU A 660 -5.62 -9.69 4.03
N GLN A 661 -6.45 -9.04 4.84
CA GLN A 661 -6.00 -8.00 5.77
C GLN A 661 -5.41 -8.66 7.03
N GLY A 662 -4.09 -8.83 7.03
CA GLY A 662 -3.32 -9.22 8.20
C GLY A 662 -3.09 -8.06 9.18
N PRO A 663 -2.46 -8.33 10.33
CA PRO A 663 -2.18 -7.32 11.35
C PRO A 663 -1.19 -6.25 10.88
N TYR A 664 -0.43 -6.52 9.82
CA TYR A 664 0.54 -5.61 9.22
C TYR A 664 0.15 -5.23 7.77
N GLY A 665 -1.14 -4.97 7.55
CA GLY A 665 -1.67 -4.63 6.22
C GLY A 665 -1.99 -5.87 5.40
N LEU A 666 -1.93 -5.77 4.07
CA LEU A 666 -2.23 -6.90 3.20
C LEU A 666 -1.17 -7.99 3.31
N PHE A 667 -1.63 -9.22 3.47
CA PHE A 667 -0.86 -10.40 3.12
C PHE A 667 -0.64 -10.45 1.61
N ASP A 668 0.52 -10.96 1.20
CA ASP A 668 1.02 -10.75 -0.16
C ASP A 668 0.18 -11.40 -1.26
N ALA A 669 -0.32 -12.63 -1.05
CA ALA A 669 -0.97 -13.40 -2.11
C ALA A 669 -2.01 -14.43 -1.63
N ILE A 670 -2.85 -14.85 -2.57
CA ILE A 670 -3.86 -15.91 -2.43
C ILE A 670 -3.60 -16.99 -3.49
N ASP A 671 -3.41 -18.24 -3.07
CA ASP A 671 -3.35 -19.42 -3.96
C ASP A 671 -4.50 -20.38 -3.64
N ASN A 672 -5.46 -20.51 -4.57
CA ASN A 672 -6.63 -21.40 -4.42
C ASN A 672 -7.41 -21.21 -3.09
N GLY A 673 -7.47 -19.98 -2.59
CA GLY A 673 -8.12 -19.62 -1.31
C GLY A 673 -7.23 -19.71 -0.06
N ASN A 674 -6.00 -20.23 -0.19
CA ASN A 674 -5.00 -20.18 0.87
C ASN A 674 -4.27 -18.83 0.80
N ILE A 675 -4.18 -18.12 1.92
CA ILE A 675 -3.53 -16.81 2.01
C ILE A 675 -2.09 -17.00 2.49
N ALA A 676 -1.11 -16.46 1.77
CA ALA A 676 0.30 -16.50 2.16
C ALA A 676 0.52 -15.56 3.37
N PRO A 677 0.86 -16.06 4.58
CA PRO A 677 0.83 -15.27 5.82
C PRO A 677 2.08 -14.39 6.00
N TYR A 678 2.41 -13.62 4.97
CA TYR A 678 3.62 -12.80 4.85
C TYR A 678 3.29 -11.44 4.25
N HIS A 679 4.02 -10.42 4.69
CA HIS A 679 3.96 -9.06 4.18
C HIS A 679 5.29 -8.76 3.49
N VAL A 680 5.30 -8.75 2.16
CA VAL A 680 6.50 -8.50 1.36
C VAL A 680 6.66 -6.99 1.14
N GLY A 681 7.86 -6.47 1.41
CA GLY A 681 8.14 -5.04 1.48
C GLY A 681 8.08 -4.33 0.13
N VAL A 682 8.51 -4.96 -0.97
CA VAL A 682 8.37 -4.32 -2.30
C VAL A 682 6.89 -4.22 -2.70
N ASP A 683 6.13 -5.24 -2.34
CA ASP A 683 4.75 -5.43 -2.76
C ASP A 683 3.80 -4.54 -1.96
N VAL A 684 3.78 -4.63 -0.62
CA VAL A 684 2.96 -3.75 0.24
C VAL A 684 3.24 -2.27 -0.01
N LEU A 685 4.49 -1.90 -0.32
CA LEU A 685 4.86 -0.51 -0.63
C LEU A 685 4.46 -0.08 -2.05
N SER A 686 4.55 -0.98 -3.04
CA SER A 686 4.03 -0.68 -4.38
C SER A 686 2.49 -0.55 -4.41
N TYR A 687 1.78 -1.28 -3.54
CA TYR A 687 0.34 -1.16 -3.32
C TYR A 687 -0.03 0.24 -2.78
N VAL A 688 0.62 0.68 -1.69
CA VAL A 688 0.43 2.01 -1.08
C VAL A 688 0.68 3.13 -2.09
N THR A 689 1.80 3.05 -2.81
CA THR A 689 2.24 4.11 -3.73
C THR A 689 1.44 4.18 -5.03
N GLY A 690 0.87 3.06 -5.48
CA GLY A 690 -0.09 3.01 -6.58
C GLY A 690 -1.48 3.52 -6.19
N LEU A 691 -1.97 3.21 -4.97
CA LEU A 691 -3.31 3.61 -4.51
C LEU A 691 -3.52 5.13 -4.49
N THR A 692 -2.48 5.90 -4.16
CA THR A 692 -2.53 7.36 -4.07
C THR A 692 -2.40 8.07 -5.41
N GLY A 693 -1.86 7.40 -6.42
CA GLY A 693 -1.43 8.01 -7.69
C GLY A 693 -0.31 9.06 -7.56
N GLY A 694 0.23 9.30 -6.36
CA GLY A 694 1.17 10.40 -6.09
C GLY A 694 2.47 10.29 -6.90
N ASN A 695 2.92 9.06 -7.17
CA ASN A 695 4.11 8.83 -7.97
C ASN A 695 3.95 9.26 -9.44
N VAL A 696 2.74 9.17 -10.00
CA VAL A 696 2.45 9.56 -11.40
C VAL A 696 2.48 11.09 -11.51
N VAL A 697 1.93 11.80 -10.53
CA VAL A 697 1.96 13.27 -10.47
C VAL A 697 3.39 13.76 -10.28
N GLY A 698 4.14 13.15 -9.36
CA GLY A 698 5.54 13.49 -9.12
C GLY A 698 6.43 13.26 -10.35
N GLY A 699 6.34 12.07 -10.97
CA GLY A 699 7.13 11.76 -12.17
C GLY A 699 6.78 12.66 -13.36
N ARG A 700 5.48 12.94 -13.57
CA ARG A 700 5.00 13.91 -14.57
C ARG A 700 5.65 15.28 -14.38
N GLU A 701 5.66 15.82 -13.16
CA GLU A 701 6.28 17.13 -12.90
C GLU A 701 7.81 17.08 -13.03
N TYR A 702 8.45 15.99 -12.61
CA TYR A 702 9.91 15.82 -12.74
C TYR A 702 10.37 15.95 -14.19
N TYR A 703 9.73 15.23 -15.12
CA TYR A 703 10.10 15.27 -16.54
C TYR A 703 9.66 16.57 -17.23
N LYS A 704 8.49 17.12 -16.87
CA LYS A 704 7.97 18.39 -17.38
C LYS A 704 8.89 19.57 -17.04
N THR A 705 9.31 19.72 -15.78
CA THR A 705 10.24 20.78 -15.36
C THR A 705 11.62 20.69 -16.03
N ARG A 706 11.96 19.51 -16.58
CA ARG A 706 13.21 19.22 -17.29
C ARG A 706 13.04 19.20 -18.83
N ASN A 707 11.83 19.40 -19.35
CA ASN A 707 11.47 19.37 -20.79
C ASN A 707 11.71 17.99 -21.44
N HIS A 708 11.56 16.91 -20.68
CA HIS A 708 11.72 15.52 -21.16
C HIS A 708 10.38 14.88 -21.56
N ASP A 709 9.24 15.51 -21.26
CA ASP A 709 7.89 15.00 -21.53
C ASP A 709 7.64 14.73 -23.01
N GLN A 710 8.05 15.63 -23.91
CA GLN A 710 7.97 15.38 -25.35
C GLN A 710 8.93 14.25 -25.79
N ALA A 711 10.10 14.13 -25.17
CA ALA A 711 11.07 13.08 -25.51
C ALA A 711 10.57 11.67 -25.10
N ILE A 712 9.80 11.55 -24.01
CA ILE A 712 9.12 10.31 -23.62
C ILE A 712 8.04 9.96 -24.65
N ARG A 713 7.23 10.96 -25.06
CA ARG A 713 6.19 10.79 -26.09
C ARG A 713 6.79 10.36 -27.42
N ASP A 714 7.89 11.00 -27.86
CA ASP A 714 8.61 10.67 -29.10
C ASP A 714 9.27 9.29 -29.03
N LEU A 715 9.85 8.90 -27.89
CA LEU A 715 10.36 7.54 -27.66
C LEU A 715 9.25 6.51 -27.85
N TYR A 716 8.13 6.63 -27.13
CA TYR A 716 7.01 5.70 -27.25
C TYR A 716 6.42 5.68 -28.68
N ASN A 717 6.26 6.84 -29.33
CA ASN A 717 5.84 6.93 -30.73
C ASN A 717 6.81 6.26 -31.72
N SER A 718 8.09 6.09 -31.37
CA SER A 718 9.11 5.48 -32.22
C SER A 718 9.24 3.96 -32.06
N ILE A 719 8.87 3.40 -30.89
CA ILE A 719 9.00 1.96 -30.59
C ILE A 719 7.67 1.20 -30.58
N VAL A 720 6.54 1.88 -30.35
CA VAL A 720 5.22 1.22 -30.30
C VAL A 720 4.68 0.99 -31.71
N PRO A 721 4.42 -0.27 -32.13
CA PRO A 721 3.77 -0.54 -33.41
C PRO A 721 2.31 -0.11 -33.40
N SER A 722 1.68 -0.01 -34.57
CA SER A 722 0.23 0.22 -34.67
C SER A 722 -0.56 -0.88 -33.95
N VAL A 723 -1.26 -0.51 -32.86
CA VAL A 723 -1.96 -1.42 -31.95
C VAL A 723 -3.41 -1.63 -32.41
N ASN A 724 -3.94 -2.86 -32.36
CA ASN A 724 -5.39 -3.05 -32.32
C ASN A 724 -5.87 -2.74 -30.89
N SER A 725 -6.30 -1.51 -30.63
CA SER A 725 -6.91 -1.13 -29.36
C SER A 725 -8.24 -1.86 -29.14
N ALA A 726 -8.52 -2.24 -27.88
CA ALA A 726 -9.89 -2.50 -27.49
C ALA A 726 -10.72 -1.19 -27.59
N PRO A 727 -12.05 -1.28 -27.78
CA PRO A 727 -12.90 -0.12 -27.50
C PRO A 727 -12.70 0.34 -26.05
N ALA A 728 -12.73 1.65 -25.81
CA ALA A 728 -12.47 2.24 -24.49
C ALA A 728 -13.45 1.76 -23.39
N GLN A 729 -14.61 1.24 -23.80
CA GLN A 729 -15.50 0.51 -22.92
C GLN A 729 -15.03 -0.94 -22.78
N TRP A 730 -14.47 -1.28 -21.61
CA TRP A 730 -14.50 -2.65 -21.12
C TRP A 730 -15.97 -3.11 -21.09
N PRO A 731 -16.30 -4.29 -21.67
CA PRO A 731 -17.64 -4.83 -21.55
C PRO A 731 -17.90 -5.07 -20.06
N GLN A 732 -18.91 -4.39 -19.51
CA GLN A 732 -19.34 -4.66 -18.13
C GLN A 732 -19.62 -6.16 -18.02
N PRO A 733 -19.00 -6.88 -17.06
CA PRO A 733 -19.07 -8.33 -17.02
C PRO A 733 -20.53 -8.74 -16.89
N THR A 734 -21.03 -9.51 -17.86
CA THR A 734 -22.40 -10.06 -17.83
C THR A 734 -22.49 -11.02 -16.64
N LEU A 735 -23.05 -10.51 -15.53
CA LEU A 735 -23.15 -11.16 -14.22
C LEU A 735 -24.22 -12.28 -14.15
N ASP A 736 -24.58 -12.83 -15.32
CA ASP A 736 -25.59 -13.84 -15.65
C ASP A 736 -25.43 -15.20 -14.92
N GLY A 737 -24.48 -15.32 -13.97
CA GLY A 737 -24.24 -16.51 -13.16
C GLY A 737 -24.37 -16.32 -11.65
N ALA A 738 -24.56 -15.09 -11.15
CA ALA A 738 -24.55 -14.79 -9.71
C ALA A 738 -25.72 -13.90 -9.23
N LEU A 739 -26.40 -13.17 -10.12
CA LEU A 739 -27.42 -12.18 -9.77
C LEU A 739 -28.80 -12.51 -10.38
N ASP A 740 -29.30 -13.72 -10.16
CA ASP A 740 -30.61 -14.23 -10.60
C ASP A 740 -31.78 -13.59 -9.80
N GLY A 741 -31.70 -12.28 -9.55
CA GLY A 741 -32.57 -11.50 -8.66
C GLY A 741 -32.26 -9.99 -8.54
N ILE A 742 -31.21 -9.46 -9.18
CA ILE A 742 -30.91 -8.01 -9.17
C ILE A 742 -30.86 -7.47 -10.60
N ASP A 743 -31.94 -6.80 -11.02
CA ASP A 743 -31.97 -5.96 -12.23
C ASP A 743 -30.98 -4.79 -12.06
N MET A 744 -29.83 -4.82 -12.74
CA MET A 744 -28.95 -3.65 -12.83
C MET A 744 -29.52 -2.64 -13.83
N LEU A 745 -30.12 -1.57 -13.32
CA LEU A 745 -30.69 -0.47 -14.10
C LEU A 745 -29.59 0.46 -14.64
N SER A 746 -29.12 0.22 -15.88
CA SER A 746 -28.18 1.12 -16.56
C SER A 746 -28.87 2.43 -17.00
N ALA A 747 -29.05 3.37 -16.07
CA ALA A 747 -29.63 4.67 -16.33
C ALA A 747 -28.78 5.46 -17.34
N SER A 748 -29.40 5.84 -18.45
CA SER A 748 -28.73 6.59 -19.52
C SER A 748 -29.03 8.08 -19.38
N TYR A 749 -28.00 8.91 -19.25
CA TYR A 749 -28.16 10.35 -19.46
C TYR A 749 -28.31 10.61 -20.96
N ALA A 750 -29.44 11.17 -21.38
CA ALA A 750 -29.73 11.47 -22.78
C ALA A 750 -29.52 12.98 -23.05
N PRO A 751 -28.33 13.41 -23.53
CA PRO A 751 -28.10 14.80 -23.86
C PRO A 751 -28.89 15.22 -25.11
N GLY A 752 -29.61 16.35 -25.02
CA GLY A 752 -30.15 17.03 -26.20
C GLY A 752 -31.65 16.87 -26.50
N GLU A 753 -32.48 16.40 -25.57
CA GLU A 753 -33.95 16.54 -25.75
C GLU A 753 -34.40 18.00 -25.73
N PHE A 754 -33.70 18.89 -24.99
CA PHE A 754 -34.06 20.30 -24.86
C PHE A 754 -32.84 21.23 -24.79
N HIS A 755 -32.84 22.27 -25.63
CA HIS A 755 -31.98 23.44 -25.49
C HIS A 755 -32.63 24.66 -26.15
N ASP A 756 -32.32 25.86 -25.67
CA ASP A 756 -32.69 27.11 -26.33
C ASP A 756 -31.48 28.04 -26.46
N GLY A 757 -31.44 28.82 -27.54
CA GLY A 757 -30.43 29.86 -27.77
C GLY A 757 -28.97 29.38 -27.86
N GLY A 758 -28.67 28.18 -28.37
CA GLY A 758 -27.28 27.71 -28.53
C GLY A 758 -27.09 26.49 -29.44
N ASN A 759 -25.83 26.15 -29.73
CA ASN A 759 -25.45 24.99 -30.55
C ASN A 759 -24.93 23.85 -29.66
N LEU A 760 -25.49 22.64 -29.82
CA LEU A 760 -24.98 21.42 -29.18
C LEU A 760 -24.10 20.63 -30.16
N THR A 761 -22.93 20.20 -29.69
CA THR A 761 -22.07 19.22 -30.38
C THR A 761 -21.53 18.19 -29.39
N ILE A 762 -21.33 16.96 -29.87
CA ILE A 762 -20.68 15.87 -29.13
C ILE A 762 -19.54 15.39 -30.03
N ASP A 763 -18.31 15.33 -29.53
CA ASP A 763 -17.15 14.91 -30.31
C ASP A 763 -16.82 13.40 -30.13
N SER A 764 -15.71 12.97 -30.73
CA SER A 764 -15.25 11.57 -30.71
C SER A 764 -14.92 11.06 -29.31
N ASP A 765 -14.64 11.97 -28.38
CA ASP A 765 -14.07 11.66 -27.08
C ASP A 765 -15.18 11.70 -25.99
N ALA A 766 -16.44 11.63 -26.45
CA ALA A 766 -17.69 11.79 -25.70
C ALA A 766 -17.85 13.15 -25.00
N LEU A 767 -17.03 14.15 -25.35
CA LEU A 767 -17.14 15.48 -24.77
C LEU A 767 -18.36 16.21 -25.34
N ILE A 768 -19.28 16.60 -24.47
CA ILE A 768 -20.46 17.39 -24.83
C ILE A 768 -20.07 18.87 -24.77
N ARG A 769 -20.16 19.58 -25.89
CA ARG A 769 -19.99 21.04 -25.97
C ARG A 769 -21.31 21.72 -26.32
N PHE A 770 -21.75 22.64 -25.47
CA PHE A 770 -22.85 23.56 -25.75
C PHE A 770 -22.32 25.00 -25.87
N GLU A 771 -22.40 25.57 -27.06
CA GLU A 771 -22.06 26.97 -27.34
C GLU A 771 -23.30 27.84 -27.11
N ALA A 772 -23.27 28.69 -26.07
CA ALA A 772 -24.33 29.64 -25.80
C ALA A 772 -24.33 30.77 -26.85
N GLY A 773 -25.49 31.05 -27.44
CA GLY A 773 -25.66 32.02 -28.51
C GLY A 773 -25.43 33.49 -28.09
N SER A 774 -25.66 34.40 -29.04
CA SER A 774 -25.39 35.83 -28.88
C SER A 774 -26.38 36.59 -27.98
N GLU A 775 -27.46 35.95 -27.53
CA GLU A 775 -28.45 36.55 -26.64
C GLU A 775 -28.36 35.89 -25.24
N PHE A 776 -28.39 36.72 -24.20
CA PHE A 776 -28.23 36.28 -22.80
C PHE A 776 -29.38 35.36 -22.38
N GLY A 777 -29.06 34.15 -21.92
CA GLY A 777 -30.05 33.23 -21.34
C GLY A 777 -30.24 31.89 -22.05
N GLY A 778 -29.35 31.51 -22.98
CA GLY A 778 -29.34 30.15 -23.53
C GLY A 778 -29.21 29.09 -22.43
N TRP A 779 -29.93 27.98 -22.58
CA TRP A 779 -29.94 26.87 -21.63
C TRP A 779 -29.79 25.53 -22.34
N PHE A 780 -29.14 24.60 -21.66
CA PHE A 780 -28.92 23.23 -22.10
C PHE A 780 -29.48 22.27 -21.04
N GLY A 781 -30.22 21.25 -21.48
CA GLY A 781 -30.72 20.22 -20.59
C GLY A 781 -30.64 18.81 -21.19
N GLY A 782 -30.60 17.83 -20.30
CA GLY A 782 -30.68 16.42 -20.65
C GLY A 782 -31.56 15.69 -19.66
N ARG A 783 -32.27 14.68 -20.17
CA ARG A 783 -33.16 13.86 -19.37
C ARG A 783 -32.35 12.82 -18.58
N ILE A 784 -32.75 12.63 -17.33
CA ILE A 784 -32.40 11.49 -16.50
C ILE A 784 -33.55 10.50 -16.62
N ASP A 785 -33.30 9.29 -17.11
CA ASP A 785 -34.27 8.22 -17.00
C ASP A 785 -34.26 7.63 -15.59
N ARG A 786 -35.45 7.45 -15.02
CA ARG A 786 -35.67 7.22 -13.60
C ARG A 786 -35.04 5.92 -13.10
N VAL A 787 -34.16 6.03 -12.10
CA VAL A 787 -33.62 4.87 -11.38
C VAL A 787 -34.66 4.39 -10.37
N GLU A 788 -35.47 3.39 -10.73
CA GLU A 788 -36.62 2.96 -9.90
C GLU A 788 -36.26 2.31 -8.54
N ARG A 789 -34.97 2.15 -8.19
CA ARG A 789 -34.53 1.46 -6.95
C ARG A 789 -33.38 2.10 -6.17
N ALA A 790 -32.76 3.19 -6.65
CA ALA A 790 -31.66 3.82 -5.92
C ALA A 790 -32.16 4.60 -4.69
N VAL A 791 -31.45 4.48 -3.56
CA VAL A 791 -31.70 5.29 -2.36
C VAL A 791 -30.63 6.38 -2.28
N ASN A 792 -31.08 7.63 -2.32
CA ASN A 792 -30.26 8.85 -2.33
C ASN A 792 -29.18 8.89 -3.45
N PRO A 793 -29.51 8.59 -4.72
CA PRO A 793 -28.53 8.61 -5.81
C PRO A 793 -27.85 9.98 -5.94
N THR A 794 -26.53 10.01 -6.10
CA THR A 794 -25.77 11.26 -6.27
C THR A 794 -25.27 11.38 -7.70
N PHE A 795 -25.62 12.46 -8.39
CA PHE A 795 -25.18 12.72 -9.75
C PHE A 795 -23.87 13.50 -9.74
N LEU A 796 -22.80 12.87 -10.22
CA LEU A 796 -21.46 13.46 -10.36
C LEU A 796 -21.32 14.10 -11.74
N LEU A 797 -21.16 15.42 -11.74
CA LEU A 797 -21.14 16.24 -12.96
C LEU A 797 -19.84 17.05 -13.04
N ARG A 798 -19.06 16.84 -14.11
CA ARG A 798 -17.80 17.55 -14.36
C ARG A 798 -17.88 18.39 -15.63
N PHE A 799 -17.80 19.70 -15.47
CA PHE A 799 -17.94 20.67 -16.56
C PHE A 799 -16.95 21.84 -16.45
N ARG A 800 -16.83 22.63 -17.51
CA ARG A 800 -16.20 23.95 -17.47
C ARG A 800 -16.92 24.94 -18.40
N LEU A 801 -16.80 26.22 -18.11
CA LEU A 801 -16.98 27.26 -19.13
C LEU A 801 -15.63 27.49 -19.81
N ALA A 802 -15.64 27.60 -21.14
CA ALA A 802 -14.54 28.08 -21.95
C ALA A 802 -15.01 29.29 -22.79
N ASN A 803 -14.07 30.05 -23.36
CA ASN A 803 -14.32 31.23 -24.20
C ASN A 803 -15.09 32.39 -23.52
N PHE A 804 -15.29 32.37 -22.20
CA PHE A 804 -15.91 33.50 -21.48
C PHE A 804 -14.85 34.54 -21.07
N ASN A 805 -15.19 35.82 -21.14
CA ASN A 805 -14.26 36.89 -20.83
C ASN A 805 -14.29 37.19 -19.33
N ALA A 806 -13.33 36.65 -18.56
CA ALA A 806 -13.28 36.72 -17.09
C ALA A 806 -13.24 38.15 -16.49
N GLY A 807 -13.09 39.20 -17.32
CA GLY A 807 -13.27 40.60 -16.91
C GLY A 807 -14.74 41.06 -16.79
N ASP A 808 -15.71 40.31 -17.36
CA ASP A 808 -17.12 40.63 -17.24
C ASP A 808 -17.66 40.19 -15.86
N SER A 809 -18.03 41.17 -15.03
CA SER A 809 -18.47 40.92 -13.66
C SER A 809 -19.84 40.24 -13.54
N THR A 810 -20.61 40.12 -14.63
CA THR A 810 -22.00 39.66 -14.59
C THR A 810 -22.18 38.15 -14.55
N ALA A 811 -21.21 37.37 -15.03
CA ALA A 811 -21.28 35.91 -15.10
C ALA A 811 -20.18 35.26 -14.26
N ARG A 812 -20.42 35.14 -12.94
CA ARG A 812 -19.51 34.48 -11.98
C ARG A 812 -19.94 33.08 -11.55
N SER A 813 -21.12 32.63 -11.97
CA SER A 813 -21.65 31.31 -11.64
C SER A 813 -22.53 30.77 -12.75
N VAL A 814 -22.54 29.44 -12.88
CA VAL A 814 -23.50 28.71 -13.69
C VAL A 814 -24.65 28.28 -12.78
N GLY A 815 -25.89 28.50 -13.20
CA GLY A 815 -27.04 27.90 -12.54
C GLY A 815 -27.17 26.45 -12.95
N ILE A 816 -27.22 25.53 -11.99
CA ILE A 816 -27.63 24.14 -12.22
C ILE A 816 -28.96 23.94 -11.51
N LYS A 817 -29.97 23.56 -12.28
CA LYS A 817 -31.34 23.41 -11.82
C LYS A 817 -31.80 21.98 -12.08
N LEU A 818 -32.43 21.38 -11.07
CA LEU A 818 -33.05 20.07 -11.19
C LEU A 818 -34.55 20.24 -11.35
N GLU A 819 -35.14 19.53 -12.31
CA GLU A 819 -36.59 19.50 -12.49
C GLU A 819 -37.16 18.09 -12.47
N ASN A 820 -38.41 18.00 -12.03
CA ASN A 820 -39.30 16.86 -12.25
C ASN A 820 -40.59 17.36 -12.91
N GLU A 821 -40.99 16.77 -14.04
CA GLU A 821 -42.22 17.11 -14.77
C GLU A 821 -42.44 18.64 -15.00
N GLY A 822 -41.35 19.41 -15.15
CA GLY A 822 -41.37 20.87 -15.32
C GLY A 822 -41.48 21.69 -14.02
N GLN A 823 -41.40 21.05 -12.85
CA GLN A 823 -41.27 21.71 -11.54
C GLN A 823 -39.81 21.67 -11.07
N ALA A 824 -39.28 22.81 -10.65
CA ALA A 824 -37.93 22.90 -10.10
C ALA A 824 -37.88 22.30 -8.68
N ILE A 825 -37.08 21.24 -8.50
CA ILE A 825 -36.78 20.62 -7.20
C ILE A 825 -35.71 21.45 -6.48
N SER A 826 -34.59 21.71 -7.15
CA SER A 826 -33.45 22.45 -6.58
C SER A 826 -32.77 23.34 -7.61
N ARG A 827 -32.00 24.32 -7.13
CA ARG A 827 -31.26 25.27 -7.99
C ARG A 827 -29.98 25.73 -7.29
N THR A 828 -28.86 25.15 -7.70
CA THR A 828 -27.52 25.47 -7.20
C THR A 828 -26.87 26.53 -8.10
N GLN A 829 -26.09 27.44 -7.52
CA GLN A 829 -25.26 28.39 -8.26
C GLN A 829 -23.80 28.01 -8.05
N VAL A 830 -23.17 27.49 -9.09
CA VAL A 830 -21.80 26.96 -9.04
C VAL A 830 -20.84 28.06 -9.51
N PRO A 831 -19.96 28.60 -8.65
CA PRO A 831 -19.05 29.68 -9.05
C PRO A 831 -17.99 29.17 -10.03
N VAL A 832 -17.89 29.81 -11.19
CA VAL A 832 -16.89 29.49 -12.23
C VAL A 832 -15.99 30.71 -12.40
N LEU A 833 -14.75 30.60 -11.92
CA LEU A 833 -13.81 31.72 -11.83
C LEU A 833 -12.72 31.70 -12.92
N SER A 834 -12.74 30.69 -13.80
CA SER A 834 -11.67 30.36 -14.76
C SER A 834 -12.09 29.20 -15.68
N ASP A 835 -11.40 28.99 -16.80
CA ASP A 835 -11.54 27.86 -17.74
C ASP A 835 -11.13 26.47 -17.16
N ASN A 836 -11.12 26.34 -15.84
CA ASN A 836 -10.81 25.10 -15.12
C ASN A 836 -12.05 24.20 -15.03
N TRP A 837 -11.80 22.88 -14.96
CA TRP A 837 -12.84 21.90 -14.67
C TRP A 837 -13.38 22.05 -13.25
N VAL A 838 -14.70 22.16 -13.14
CA VAL A 838 -15.44 22.10 -11.89
C VAL A 838 -16.19 20.78 -11.83
N THR A 839 -15.99 20.02 -10.75
CA THR A 839 -16.81 18.84 -10.43
C THR A 839 -17.83 19.23 -9.38
N VAL A 840 -19.07 18.80 -9.57
CA VAL A 840 -20.19 19.03 -8.65
C VAL A 840 -20.87 17.71 -8.36
N GLU A 841 -20.97 17.39 -7.08
CA GLU A 841 -21.83 16.32 -6.58
C GLU A 841 -23.22 16.89 -6.33
N ILE A 842 -24.23 16.29 -6.93
CA ILE A 842 -25.61 16.73 -6.84
C ILE A 842 -26.43 15.57 -6.24
N PRO A 843 -26.80 15.61 -4.95
CA PRO A 843 -27.72 14.63 -4.40
C PRO A 843 -29.07 14.77 -5.11
N LEU A 844 -29.62 13.65 -5.57
CA LEU A 844 -30.94 13.60 -6.19
C LEU A 844 -31.94 13.00 -5.19
N ASP A 845 -33.04 13.70 -4.96
CA ASP A 845 -34.27 13.05 -4.51
C ASP A 845 -34.77 12.11 -5.63
N ASN A 846 -35.50 11.05 -5.27
CA ASN A 846 -35.89 9.91 -6.13
C ASN A 846 -36.80 10.22 -7.35
N ASP A 847 -37.00 11.51 -7.65
CA ASP A 847 -37.93 12.05 -8.64
C ASP A 847 -37.28 13.02 -9.65
N VAL A 848 -35.98 13.31 -9.57
CA VAL A 848 -35.31 14.20 -10.54
C VAL A 848 -35.28 13.57 -11.94
N ASN A 849 -35.89 14.23 -12.92
CA ASN A 849 -35.98 13.76 -14.32
C ASN A 849 -35.21 14.64 -15.33
N VAL A 850 -34.82 15.87 -14.97
CA VAL A 850 -34.05 16.77 -15.88
C VAL A 850 -33.00 17.55 -15.11
N VAL A 851 -31.80 17.67 -15.70
CA VAL A 851 -30.76 18.62 -15.28
C VAL A 851 -30.69 19.75 -16.31
N ILE A 852 -30.78 21.00 -15.87
CA ILE A 852 -30.75 22.21 -16.71
C ILE A 852 -29.62 23.13 -16.28
N PHE A 853 -28.79 23.56 -17.24
CA PHE A 853 -27.83 24.64 -17.07
C PHE A 853 -28.46 25.98 -17.47
N GLU A 854 -28.49 26.93 -16.54
CA GLU A 854 -29.09 28.26 -16.71
C GLU A 854 -28.06 29.39 -16.56
N ALA A 855 -28.34 30.54 -17.16
CA ALA A 855 -27.55 31.78 -17.07
C ALA A 855 -26.10 31.68 -17.61
N LEU A 856 -25.90 30.85 -18.64
CA LEU A 856 -24.64 30.82 -19.40
C LEU A 856 -24.39 32.19 -20.07
N PRO A 857 -23.19 32.79 -19.93
CA PRO A 857 -22.86 34.04 -20.62
C PRO A 857 -22.84 33.88 -22.14
N ALA A 858 -23.31 34.90 -22.86
CA ALA A 858 -23.40 34.88 -24.32
C ALA A 858 -22.04 34.65 -24.98
N GLY A 859 -21.96 33.68 -25.91
CA GLY A 859 -20.72 33.27 -26.58
C GLY A 859 -19.80 32.34 -25.78
N ALA A 860 -20.16 31.94 -24.57
CA ALA A 860 -19.39 30.95 -23.81
C ALA A 860 -19.70 29.51 -24.23
N VAL A 861 -18.71 28.63 -24.13
CA VAL A 861 -18.85 27.20 -24.41
C VAL A 861 -18.87 26.44 -23.09
N LEU A 862 -20.00 25.82 -22.76
CA LEU A 862 -20.10 24.83 -21.70
C LEU A 862 -19.56 23.50 -22.24
N GLU A 863 -18.45 23.01 -21.68
CA GLU A 863 -17.93 21.67 -21.96
C GLU A 863 -18.22 20.75 -20.78
N ILE A 864 -18.76 19.55 -21.01
CA ILE A 864 -19.05 18.53 -20.00
C ILE A 864 -18.28 17.25 -20.36
N SER A 865 -17.37 16.83 -19.49
CA SER A 865 -16.51 15.64 -19.69
C SER A 865 -16.97 14.41 -18.91
N GLN A 866 -17.88 14.58 -17.94
CA GLN A 866 -18.37 13.48 -17.12
C GLN A 866 -19.76 13.82 -16.55
N ALA A 867 -20.69 12.89 -16.69
CA ALA A 867 -22.03 12.95 -16.13
C ALA A 867 -22.41 11.51 -15.73
N VAL A 868 -22.26 11.17 -14.45
CA VAL A 868 -22.30 9.78 -13.96
C VAL A 868 -23.11 9.70 -12.67
N PHE A 869 -23.93 8.65 -12.54
CA PHE A 869 -24.61 8.33 -11.29
C PHE A 869 -23.66 7.58 -10.36
N LEU A 870 -23.49 8.11 -9.16
CA LEU A 870 -22.98 7.40 -8.01
C LEU A 870 -24.20 6.83 -7.27
N GLU A 871 -24.48 5.54 -7.52
CA GLU A 871 -25.38 4.80 -6.66
C GLU A 871 -24.66 4.50 -5.34
N THR A 872 -25.24 4.92 -4.22
CA THR A 872 -25.03 4.25 -2.93
C THR A 872 -25.54 2.83 -3.10
N ALA A 873 -24.63 1.87 -3.30
CA ALA A 873 -24.99 0.47 -3.48
C ALA A 873 -25.80 -0.02 -2.27
N LEU A 874 -27.02 -0.50 -2.52
CA LEU A 874 -27.80 -1.24 -1.54
C LEU A 874 -27.11 -2.59 -1.32
N SER A 875 -26.86 -2.92 -0.05
CA SER A 875 -26.23 -4.16 0.43
C SER A 875 -27.13 -5.38 0.28
#